data_AF-A0A093EUG8-F1
#
_entry.id   AF-A0A093EUG8-F1
#
_cell.length_a   1.000
_cell.length_b   1.000
_cell.length_c   1.000
_cell.angle_alpha   90.00
_cell.angle_beta   90.00
_cell.angle_gamma   90.00
#
_symmetry.space_group_name_H-M   'P 1'
#
loop_
_entity.id
_entity.type
_entity.pdbx_description
1 polymer ?
#
loop_
_entity_poly.entity_id
_entity_poly.type
_entity_poly.pdbx_seq_one_letter_code
_entity_poly.pdbx_strand_id
1 'polypeptide(L)'
;GKSNIMDAVSFVICEKTSNLRVKSVRELIHGAHVGKPVSSTASVMIVYREEDGEEKTFSRVIRGSCSEFLFNDNSVSRSTYISELEKVGILVKARNCLIFQGTVESIAVKKPKERTQLFEQISNSWEYAEDYERKKKKMQQAEEDAQFNYNKKKSVAAERKQAKIEKEEAEHYQMLLKELDEERIQLQLFQLYHNENNIDFVKRALDEKNMETSIKKESLSKAEDAFRTKKKVLGVLNRDQQLMEREMKTLEASLIQQRPLYIKAKENTSYQIKKVEMSKKSLRDKENSCDKEKQNIKELEIELNDVEKAWRAFEKKAEEEILLRAADIELRESQLERYRELKEVARKKVATLTQQLKKLRWEEKADQERLKLNRRKKKEVEENIKQTVEQIEEHKKRIEKLEEYIKICTETLAEKKQQEEVLTKEIENATIRIAEVNEELNKIVGELQNAKIDYHEGRRQQMRAEILESLKRLYPDSVFGRLLDLCHPIHKKYQLAVTKVFSKYMTAIVVATEKTARDCIRFLKQERAEPETFLALDYLDVKPINEKLREIKGAKMMVDVVQTPFAPLKKVIQFVSGNGLVCETIKEAKHIAFDGPVRFIWFYFIFFFFQTVALDGTLFLKSGVISGGSSDLRFKARCWDDKEMNKMKEKRDSLINELKDLMKIKRKETDLKQLYAQCHGTQTRLKYSQSELELIKKKHLANLYTEKSKLESELVNIESQHDMINEGVAQRKEKIQEFQEKINEV
;
A
#
# COMPACT_ATOMS: atom_id res chain seq x y z
N GLY A 1 -55.78 127.51 9.80
CA GLY A 1 -54.38 127.72 10.22
C GLY A 1 -53.44 127.01 9.26
N LYS A 2 -52.16 127.39 9.20
CA LYS A 2 -51.19 126.94 8.16
C LYS A 2 -51.14 125.42 7.95
N SER A 3 -51.02 124.65 9.01
CA SER A 3 -50.93 123.16 8.95
C SER A 3 -52.15 122.48 8.33
N ASN A 4 -53.32 123.11 8.34
CA ASN A 4 -54.53 122.53 7.75
C ASN A 4 -54.49 122.57 6.21
N ILE A 5 -53.63 123.42 5.62
CA ILE A 5 -53.39 123.44 4.17
C ILE A 5 -52.58 122.18 3.77
N MET A 6 -51.59 121.78 4.58
CA MET A 6 -50.86 120.53 4.39
C MET A 6 -51.77 119.30 4.50
N ASP A 7 -52.71 119.29 5.47
CA ASP A 7 -53.71 118.22 5.57
C ASP A 7 -54.65 118.19 4.34
N ALA A 8 -55.07 119.36 3.83
CA ALA A 8 -55.92 119.46 2.65
C ALA A 8 -55.22 118.96 1.38
N VAL A 9 -53.94 119.31 1.18
CA VAL A 9 -53.12 118.80 0.08
C VAL A 9 -52.90 117.29 0.20
N SER A 10 -52.57 116.80 1.40
CA SER A 10 -52.42 115.36 1.67
C SER A 10 -53.72 114.58 1.44
N PHE A 11 -54.86 115.20 1.75
CA PHE A 11 -56.18 114.63 1.50
C PHE A 11 -56.46 114.46 0.00
N VAL A 12 -56.13 115.44 -0.86
CA VAL A 12 -56.26 115.29 -2.32
C VAL A 12 -55.30 114.22 -2.85
N ILE A 13 -54.05 114.21 -2.40
CA ILE A 13 -52.98 113.25 -2.80
C ILE A 13 -53.21 111.80 -2.27
N CYS A 14 -54.45 111.46 -1.89
CA CYS A 14 -54.88 110.09 -1.56
C CYS A 14 -54.20 109.41 -0.36
N GLU A 15 -53.54 110.16 0.53
CA GLU A 15 -52.94 109.61 1.74
C GLU A 15 -53.98 108.96 2.68
N LYS A 16 -53.47 108.06 3.54
CA LYS A 16 -54.24 107.34 4.54
C LYS A 16 -54.75 108.30 5.61
N THR A 17 -56.00 108.12 6.03
CA THR A 17 -56.62 108.92 7.10
C THR A 17 -55.84 108.87 8.41
N SER A 18 -55.14 107.77 8.70
CA SER A 18 -54.22 107.62 9.83
C SER A 18 -53.08 108.64 9.88
N ASN A 19 -52.74 109.27 8.76
CA ASN A 19 -51.66 110.25 8.65
C ASN A 19 -52.19 111.70 8.68
N LEU A 20 -53.50 111.89 8.45
CA LEU A 20 -54.16 113.17 8.62
C LEU A 20 -54.44 113.38 10.11
N ARG A 21 -54.51 114.64 10.56
CA ARG A 21 -54.71 114.97 11.99
C ARG A 21 -56.18 114.84 12.45
N VAL A 22 -56.91 113.88 11.88
CA VAL A 22 -58.34 113.55 12.11
C VAL A 22 -58.53 112.03 12.13
N LYS A 23 -59.50 111.54 12.89
CA LYS A 23 -59.85 110.11 12.94
C LYS A 23 -60.79 109.71 11.80
N SER A 24 -61.63 110.63 11.34
CA SER A 24 -62.62 110.40 10.28
C SER A 24 -62.62 111.51 9.24
N VAL A 25 -62.85 111.16 7.97
CA VAL A 25 -62.96 112.12 6.86
C VAL A 25 -64.07 113.16 7.12
N ARG A 26 -65.13 112.78 7.86
CA ARG A 26 -66.22 113.70 8.27
C ARG A 26 -65.76 114.88 9.13
N GLU A 27 -64.68 114.72 9.90
CA GLU A 27 -64.18 115.75 10.83
C GLU A 27 -63.51 116.94 10.11
N LEU A 28 -63.19 116.77 8.81
CA LEU A 28 -62.63 117.82 7.95
C LEU A 28 -63.66 118.89 7.54
N ILE A 29 -64.97 118.62 7.70
CA ILE A 29 -66.03 119.57 7.38
C ILE A 29 -66.04 120.71 8.42
N HIS A 30 -66.17 121.95 7.95
CA HIS A 30 -66.14 123.13 8.83
C HIS A 30 -67.26 123.08 9.89
N GLY A 31 -66.89 123.27 11.16
CA GLY A 31 -67.77 123.17 12.32
C GLY A 31 -68.07 121.75 12.83
N ALA A 32 -67.76 120.69 12.06
CA ALA A 32 -68.10 119.31 12.43
C ALA A 32 -67.43 118.84 13.73
N HIS A 33 -66.18 119.24 13.97
CA HIS A 33 -65.43 118.93 15.20
C HIS A 33 -65.97 119.64 16.46
N VAL A 34 -66.90 120.60 16.31
CA VAL A 34 -67.63 121.26 17.41
C VAL A 34 -69.11 120.83 17.43
N GLY A 35 -69.46 119.75 16.72
CA GLY A 35 -70.83 119.21 16.64
C GLY A 35 -71.83 120.07 15.85
N LYS A 36 -71.39 121.15 15.20
CA LYS A 36 -72.23 122.05 14.40
C LYS A 36 -71.65 122.23 12.99
N PRO A 37 -71.75 121.22 12.11
CA PRO A 37 -71.27 121.32 10.74
C PRO A 37 -72.05 122.38 9.95
N VAL A 38 -71.33 123.24 9.21
CA VAL A 38 -71.93 124.34 8.43
C VAL A 38 -72.41 123.87 7.04
N SER A 39 -71.98 122.69 6.60
CA SER A 39 -72.39 122.04 5.35
C SER A 39 -72.46 120.51 5.54
N SER A 40 -73.19 119.81 4.68
CA SER A 40 -73.17 118.34 4.57
C SER A 40 -72.02 117.81 3.69
N THR A 41 -71.32 118.70 2.99
CA THR A 41 -70.21 118.39 2.07
C THR A 41 -69.04 119.34 2.24
N ALA A 42 -67.85 118.88 1.84
CA ALA A 42 -66.66 119.71 1.65
C ALA A 42 -65.84 119.15 0.48
N SER A 43 -65.24 120.02 -0.32
CA SER A 43 -64.36 119.66 -1.42
C SER A 43 -62.99 120.31 -1.25
N VAL A 44 -61.95 119.65 -1.73
CA VAL A 44 -60.63 120.25 -1.93
C VAL A 44 -60.21 119.95 -3.36
N MET A 45 -59.84 120.98 -4.10
CA MET A 45 -59.34 120.90 -5.48
C MET A 45 -57.92 121.46 -5.52
N ILE A 46 -57.02 120.73 -6.17
CA ILE A 46 -55.71 121.19 -6.60
C ILE A 46 -55.78 121.32 -8.13
N VAL A 47 -55.46 122.50 -8.64
CA VAL A 47 -55.18 122.68 -10.07
C VAL A 47 -53.68 122.51 -10.24
N TYR A 48 -53.25 121.48 -10.96
CA TYR A 48 -51.87 121.27 -11.36
C TYR A 48 -51.72 121.76 -12.81
N ARG A 49 -50.78 122.68 -13.06
CA ARG A 49 -50.47 123.17 -14.40
C ARG A 49 -49.14 122.59 -14.85
N GLU A 50 -49.12 121.96 -16.01
CA GLU A 50 -47.90 121.41 -16.61
C GLU A 50 -47.12 122.47 -17.40
N GLU A 51 -45.87 122.18 -17.75
CA GLU A 51 -44.98 123.14 -18.42
C GLU A 51 -45.49 123.54 -19.82
N ASP A 52 -46.23 122.64 -20.48
CA ASP A 52 -46.95 122.89 -21.74
C ASP A 52 -48.21 123.77 -21.59
N GLY A 53 -48.57 124.16 -20.36
CA GLY A 53 -49.69 125.04 -20.04
C GLY A 53 -51.04 124.37 -19.84
N GLU A 54 -51.17 123.05 -20.04
CA GLU A 54 -52.38 122.30 -19.69
C GLU A 54 -52.65 122.31 -18.18
N GLU A 55 -53.93 122.43 -17.79
CA GLU A 55 -54.37 122.37 -16.40
C GLU A 55 -55.13 121.07 -16.11
N LYS A 56 -54.62 120.31 -15.14
CA LYS A 56 -55.18 119.05 -14.65
C LYS A 56 -55.77 119.28 -13.25
N THR A 57 -57.09 119.17 -13.13
CA THR A 57 -57.79 119.42 -11.86
C THR A 57 -57.96 118.12 -11.07
N PHE A 58 -57.26 118.04 -9.94
CA PHE A 58 -57.35 116.93 -8.99
C PHE A 58 -58.25 117.37 -7.83
N SER A 59 -59.49 116.90 -7.81
CA SER A 59 -60.48 117.24 -6.80
C SER A 59 -60.91 116.02 -6.00
N ARG A 60 -61.13 116.20 -4.69
CA ARG A 60 -61.63 115.16 -3.78
C ARG A 60 -62.77 115.72 -2.94
N VAL A 61 -63.93 115.10 -3.05
CA VAL A 61 -65.19 115.58 -2.47
C VAL A 61 -65.65 114.65 -1.36
N ILE A 62 -65.98 115.22 -0.21
CA ILE A 62 -66.54 114.51 0.94
C ILE A 62 -68.06 114.59 0.85
N ARG A 63 -68.71 113.43 0.69
CA ARG A 63 -70.17 113.29 0.76
C ARG A 63 -70.53 112.23 1.81
N GLY A 64 -71.15 112.66 2.91
CA GLY A 64 -71.48 111.77 4.03
C GLY A 64 -70.22 111.15 4.65
N SER A 65 -70.06 109.83 4.58
CA SER A 65 -68.84 109.10 5.03
C SER A 65 -67.83 108.81 3.92
N CYS A 66 -68.19 109.06 2.66
CA CYS A 66 -67.40 108.65 1.51
C CYS A 66 -66.60 109.83 0.94
N SER A 67 -65.48 109.52 0.30
CA SER A 67 -64.75 110.48 -0.53
C SER A 67 -64.83 110.07 -1.99
N GLU A 68 -65.43 110.90 -2.81
CA GLU A 68 -65.42 110.79 -4.27
C GLU A 68 -64.12 111.43 -4.81
N PHE A 69 -63.60 110.88 -5.91
CA PHE A 69 -62.38 111.35 -6.58
C PHE A 69 -62.77 111.89 -7.96
N LEU A 70 -62.43 113.13 -8.23
CA LEU A 70 -62.73 113.85 -9.47
C LEU A 70 -61.42 114.24 -10.16
N PHE A 71 -61.25 113.86 -11.42
CA PHE A 71 -60.13 114.27 -12.27
C PHE A 71 -60.66 114.97 -13.51
N ASN A 72 -60.24 116.22 -13.76
CA ASN A 72 -60.83 117.10 -14.78
C ASN A 72 -62.37 117.10 -14.68
N ASP A 73 -62.85 117.31 -13.45
CA ASP A 73 -64.25 117.24 -12.98
C ASP A 73 -65.04 115.95 -13.25
N ASN A 74 -64.40 114.91 -13.80
CA ASN A 74 -65.01 113.59 -14.03
C ASN A 74 -64.75 112.64 -12.85
N SER A 75 -65.78 111.88 -12.44
CA SER A 75 -65.68 110.91 -11.34
C SER A 75 -64.91 109.65 -11.74
N VAL A 76 -63.83 109.34 -11.02
CA VAL A 76 -62.89 108.26 -11.36
C VAL A 76 -62.63 107.31 -10.19
N SER A 77 -62.16 106.10 -10.50
CA SER A 77 -61.79 105.10 -9.50
C SER A 77 -60.51 105.49 -8.75
N ARG A 78 -60.34 105.03 -7.51
CA ARG A 78 -59.13 105.34 -6.71
C ARG A 78 -57.84 104.81 -7.35
N SER A 79 -57.86 103.65 -8.01
CA SER A 79 -56.70 103.12 -8.72
C SER A 79 -56.34 103.99 -9.92
N THR A 80 -57.32 104.36 -10.76
CA THR A 80 -57.11 105.29 -11.88
C THR A 80 -56.54 106.62 -11.40
N TYR A 81 -57.13 107.22 -10.37
CA TYR A 81 -56.69 108.49 -9.79
C TYR A 81 -55.25 108.44 -9.24
N ILE A 82 -54.88 107.32 -8.59
CA ILE A 82 -53.50 107.11 -8.14
C ILE A 82 -52.56 106.93 -9.34
N SER A 83 -52.95 106.22 -10.41
CA SER A 83 -52.10 106.07 -11.60
C SER A 83 -51.92 107.38 -12.37
N GLU A 84 -52.91 108.28 -12.41
CA GLU A 84 -52.71 109.63 -12.96
C GLU A 84 -51.78 110.48 -12.08
N LEU A 85 -51.87 110.37 -10.74
CA LEU A 85 -50.89 110.99 -9.82
C LEU A 85 -49.48 110.39 -10.00
N GLU A 86 -49.36 109.08 -10.23
CA GLU A 86 -48.08 108.40 -10.46
C GLU A 86 -47.44 108.83 -11.79
N LYS A 87 -48.21 109.16 -12.84
CA LYS A 87 -47.70 109.81 -14.08
C LYS A 87 -47.15 111.21 -13.84
N VAL A 88 -47.74 111.97 -12.91
CA VAL A 88 -47.24 113.27 -12.43
C VAL A 88 -46.03 113.09 -11.46
N GLY A 89 -45.55 111.85 -11.26
CA GLY A 89 -44.40 111.52 -10.40
C GLY A 89 -44.74 111.36 -8.91
N ILE A 90 -46.02 111.46 -8.52
CA ILE A 90 -46.45 111.43 -7.12
C ILE A 90 -46.72 109.98 -6.70
N LEU A 91 -45.67 109.27 -6.29
CA LEU A 91 -45.73 107.89 -5.80
C LEU A 91 -46.41 107.78 -4.42
N VAL A 92 -47.75 107.72 -4.43
CA VAL A 92 -48.63 107.65 -3.23
C VAL A 92 -48.27 106.47 -2.30
N LYS A 93 -47.78 105.34 -2.85
CA LYS A 93 -47.34 104.18 -2.05
C LYS A 93 -46.00 104.40 -1.34
N ALA A 94 -45.04 105.04 -2.01
CA ALA A 94 -43.68 105.23 -1.49
C ALA A 94 -43.57 106.43 -0.51
N ARG A 95 -44.52 107.38 -0.59
CA ARG A 95 -44.60 108.61 0.22
C ARG A 95 -43.47 109.62 -0.03
N ASN A 96 -42.89 109.60 -1.22
CA ASN A 96 -41.74 110.44 -1.57
C ASN A 96 -42.01 111.95 -1.47
N CYS A 97 -43.28 112.37 -1.61
CA CYS A 97 -43.65 113.78 -1.83
C CYS A 97 -44.20 114.50 -0.58
N LEU A 98 -44.40 113.81 0.55
CA LEU A 98 -45.06 114.38 1.74
C LEU A 98 -44.25 114.12 3.03
N ILE A 99 -43.81 115.18 3.69
CA ILE A 99 -43.06 115.13 4.94
C ILE A 99 -43.93 115.68 6.08
N PHE A 100 -44.44 114.78 6.92
CA PHE A 100 -45.14 115.16 8.16
C PHE A 100 -44.14 115.44 9.30
N GLN A 101 -44.54 116.21 10.30
CA GLN A 101 -43.72 116.46 11.50
C GLN A 101 -43.30 115.13 12.17
N GLY A 102 -42.00 114.96 12.45
CA GLY A 102 -41.40 113.70 12.93
C GLY A 102 -40.99 112.69 11.84
N THR A 103 -41.39 112.89 10.58
CA THR A 103 -41.04 111.94 9.49
C THR A 103 -39.52 111.87 9.25
N VAL A 104 -38.83 113.02 9.31
CA VAL A 104 -37.38 113.12 9.08
C VAL A 104 -36.58 112.26 10.07
N GLU A 105 -36.95 112.31 11.36
CA GLU A 105 -36.34 111.50 12.42
C GLU A 105 -36.59 110.01 12.18
N SER A 106 -37.82 109.62 11.83
CA SER A 106 -38.14 108.21 11.56
C SER A 106 -37.39 107.63 10.36
N ILE A 107 -37.09 108.45 9.33
CA ILE A 107 -36.25 108.04 8.19
C ILE A 107 -34.79 107.85 8.63
N ALA A 108 -34.24 108.75 9.45
CA ALA A 108 -32.87 108.65 9.94
C ALA A 108 -32.63 107.39 10.80
N VAL A 109 -33.64 106.98 11.59
CA VAL A 109 -33.59 105.85 12.53
C VAL A 109 -33.82 104.47 11.86
N LYS A 110 -34.30 104.40 10.60
CA LYS A 110 -34.46 103.12 9.87
C LYS A 110 -33.17 102.30 9.80
N LYS A 111 -33.25 100.99 10.06
CA LYS A 111 -32.09 100.07 9.94
C LYS A 111 -31.60 99.99 8.48
N PRO A 112 -30.34 99.61 8.22
CA PRO A 112 -29.81 99.51 6.85
C PRO A 112 -30.67 98.66 5.88
N LYS A 113 -31.18 97.50 6.30
CA LYS A 113 -32.07 96.67 5.46
C LYS A 113 -33.43 97.32 5.19
N GLU A 114 -34.03 97.99 6.18
CA GLU A 114 -35.29 98.73 6.03
C GLU A 114 -35.12 99.98 5.15
N ARG A 115 -33.89 100.51 5.09
CA ARG A 115 -33.47 101.63 4.25
C ARG A 115 -33.20 101.18 2.81
N THR A 116 -32.55 100.03 2.60
CA THR A 116 -32.42 99.45 1.24
C THR A 116 -33.79 99.03 0.70
N GLN A 117 -34.68 98.45 1.52
CA GLN A 117 -36.06 98.17 1.13
C GLN A 117 -36.86 99.43 0.77
N LEU A 118 -36.61 100.57 1.44
CA LEU A 118 -37.19 101.85 1.04
C LEU A 118 -36.71 102.26 -0.37
N PHE A 119 -35.40 102.17 -0.64
CA PHE A 119 -34.88 102.42 -1.99
C PHE A 119 -35.43 101.43 -3.03
N GLU A 120 -35.56 100.15 -2.68
CA GLU A 120 -36.09 99.07 -3.52
C GLU A 120 -37.59 99.25 -3.86
N GLN A 121 -38.35 99.88 -2.95
CA GLN A 121 -39.72 100.33 -3.18
C GLN A 121 -39.81 101.62 -4.01
N ILE A 122 -38.79 102.49 -3.96
CA ILE A 122 -38.69 103.69 -4.79
C ILE A 122 -38.26 103.33 -6.23
N SER A 123 -37.40 102.32 -6.40
CA SER A 123 -36.95 101.81 -7.71
C SER A 123 -37.87 100.73 -8.31
N ASN A 124 -39.00 100.40 -7.67
CA ASN A 124 -39.92 99.30 -8.02
C ASN A 124 -39.29 97.90 -8.16
N SER A 125 -38.01 97.72 -7.83
CA SER A 125 -37.27 96.47 -8.08
C SER A 125 -37.67 95.31 -7.15
N TRP A 126 -38.41 95.61 -6.07
CA TRP A 126 -38.92 94.62 -5.11
C TRP A 126 -39.79 93.53 -5.75
N GLU A 127 -40.44 93.83 -6.89
CA GLU A 127 -41.27 92.87 -7.64
C GLU A 127 -40.47 91.68 -8.19
N TYR A 128 -39.15 91.83 -8.38
CA TYR A 128 -38.28 90.78 -8.92
C TYR A 128 -37.58 89.92 -7.84
N ALA A 129 -37.68 90.30 -6.56
CA ALA A 129 -36.89 89.70 -5.48
C ALA A 129 -37.23 88.21 -5.24
N GLU A 130 -38.52 87.87 -5.16
CA GLU A 130 -38.98 86.47 -4.99
C GLU A 130 -38.57 85.60 -6.18
N ASP A 131 -38.69 86.15 -7.40
CA ASP A 131 -38.40 85.46 -8.65
C ASP A 131 -36.90 85.16 -8.80
N TYR A 132 -36.04 86.08 -8.32
CA TYR A 132 -34.60 85.89 -8.21
C TYR A 132 -34.22 84.80 -7.20
N GLU A 133 -34.76 84.84 -5.97
CA GLU A 133 -34.49 83.80 -4.97
C GLU A 133 -34.91 82.40 -5.44
N ARG A 134 -36.07 82.31 -6.09
CA ARG A 134 -36.61 81.06 -6.63
C ARG A 134 -35.71 80.47 -7.73
N LYS A 135 -35.17 81.31 -8.62
CA LYS A 135 -34.22 80.90 -9.66
C LYS A 135 -32.87 80.50 -9.06
N LYS A 136 -32.36 81.26 -8.09
CA LYS A 136 -31.09 80.98 -7.39
C LYS A 136 -31.10 79.60 -6.70
N LYS A 137 -32.16 79.26 -5.97
CA LYS A 137 -32.30 77.95 -5.33
C LYS A 137 -32.26 76.79 -6.33
N LYS A 138 -32.95 76.92 -7.48
CA LYS A 138 -32.93 75.91 -8.56
C LYS A 138 -31.55 75.76 -9.22
N MET A 139 -30.81 76.87 -9.38
CA MET A 139 -29.44 76.85 -9.92
C MET A 139 -28.51 76.03 -9.02
N GLN A 140 -28.53 76.29 -7.72
CA GLN A 140 -27.68 75.60 -6.74
C GLN A 140 -27.97 74.09 -6.69
N GLN A 141 -29.24 73.69 -6.73
CA GLN A 141 -29.63 72.27 -6.80
C GLN A 141 -29.08 71.58 -8.05
N ALA A 142 -29.15 72.25 -9.22
CA ALA A 142 -28.60 71.71 -10.46
C ALA A 142 -27.06 71.61 -10.47
N GLU A 143 -26.37 72.53 -9.79
CA GLU A 143 -24.90 72.47 -9.59
C GLU A 143 -24.51 71.30 -8.68
N GLU A 144 -25.23 71.09 -7.57
CA GLU A 144 -25.04 69.96 -6.65
C GLU A 144 -25.28 68.61 -7.36
N ASP A 145 -26.39 68.47 -8.10
CA ASP A 145 -26.70 67.27 -8.89
C ASP A 145 -25.65 67.01 -9.98
N ALA A 146 -25.17 68.05 -10.67
CA ALA A 146 -24.14 67.92 -11.69
C ALA A 146 -22.80 67.43 -11.08
N GLN A 147 -22.41 67.98 -9.93
CA GLN A 147 -21.19 67.58 -9.22
C GLN A 147 -21.29 66.14 -8.67
N PHE A 148 -22.45 65.74 -8.13
CA PHE A 148 -22.71 64.37 -7.70
C PHE A 148 -22.60 63.38 -8.87
N ASN A 149 -23.25 63.67 -10.00
CA ASN A 149 -23.22 62.81 -11.18
C ASN A 149 -21.81 62.73 -11.81
N TYR A 150 -21.03 63.82 -11.79
CA TYR A 150 -19.62 63.80 -12.20
C TYR A 150 -18.77 62.88 -11.31
N ASN A 151 -18.93 62.98 -9.99
CA ASN A 151 -18.22 62.11 -9.05
C ASN A 151 -18.60 60.63 -9.22
N LYS A 152 -19.89 60.33 -9.43
CA LYS A 152 -20.38 58.98 -9.72
C LYS A 152 -19.79 58.43 -11.03
N LYS A 153 -19.75 59.24 -12.09
CA LYS A 153 -19.09 58.88 -13.37
C LYS A 153 -17.60 58.60 -13.19
N LYS A 154 -16.91 59.34 -12.31
CA LYS A 154 -15.49 59.14 -11.98
C LYS A 154 -15.25 57.81 -11.25
N SER A 155 -16.15 57.41 -10.33
CA SER A 155 -16.10 56.09 -9.66
C SER A 155 -16.22 54.96 -10.68
N VAL A 156 -17.28 54.96 -11.50
CA VAL A 156 -17.52 53.93 -12.53
C VAL A 156 -16.38 53.86 -13.56
N ALA A 157 -15.71 54.98 -13.87
CA ALA A 157 -14.52 54.99 -14.71
C ALA A 157 -13.29 54.33 -14.05
N ALA A 158 -13.14 54.45 -12.73
CA ALA A 158 -12.08 53.77 -11.97
C ALA A 158 -12.38 52.27 -11.83
N GLU A 159 -13.62 51.90 -11.49
CA GLU A 159 -14.11 50.52 -11.46
C GLU A 159 -13.89 49.81 -12.81
N ARG A 160 -14.26 50.47 -13.92
CA ARG A 160 -14.01 49.95 -15.28
C ARG A 160 -12.52 49.80 -15.60
N LYS A 161 -11.64 50.65 -15.07
CA LYS A 161 -10.19 50.51 -15.24
C LYS A 161 -9.67 49.30 -14.45
N GLN A 162 -10.13 49.12 -13.21
CA GLN A 162 -9.75 48.00 -12.36
C GLN A 162 -10.18 46.66 -12.98
N ALA A 163 -11.45 46.53 -13.38
CA ALA A 163 -11.98 45.35 -14.06
C ALA A 163 -11.28 45.04 -15.40
N LYS A 164 -10.69 46.05 -16.07
CA LYS A 164 -9.86 45.82 -17.26
C LYS A 164 -8.50 45.19 -16.89
N ILE A 165 -7.87 45.65 -15.82
CA ILE A 165 -6.59 45.08 -15.33
C ILE A 165 -6.80 43.63 -14.91
N GLU A 166 -7.86 43.35 -14.15
CA GLU A 166 -8.25 41.99 -13.71
C GLU A 166 -8.54 41.06 -14.90
N LYS A 167 -9.14 41.57 -15.99
CA LYS A 167 -9.31 40.83 -17.24
C LYS A 167 -7.97 40.54 -17.92
N GLU A 168 -7.08 41.53 -18.04
CA GLU A 168 -5.77 41.37 -18.68
C GLU A 168 -4.87 40.40 -17.89
N GLU A 169 -4.93 40.41 -16.56
CA GLU A 169 -4.27 39.44 -15.69
C GLU A 169 -4.85 38.01 -15.85
N ALA A 170 -6.18 37.87 -15.91
CA ALA A 170 -6.83 36.58 -16.15
C ALA A 170 -6.52 36.00 -17.54
N GLU A 171 -6.42 36.84 -18.58
CA GLU A 171 -6.01 36.42 -19.92
C GLU A 171 -4.54 36.02 -19.94
N HIS A 172 -3.65 36.76 -19.27
CA HIS A 172 -2.24 36.37 -19.12
C HIS A 172 -2.07 35.04 -18.36
N TYR A 173 -2.86 34.81 -17.31
CA TYR A 173 -2.87 33.55 -16.59
C TYR A 173 -3.32 32.38 -17.48
N GLN A 174 -4.32 32.57 -18.35
CA GLN A 174 -4.73 31.57 -19.32
C GLN A 174 -3.68 31.28 -20.41
N MET A 175 -2.82 32.24 -20.76
CA MET A 175 -1.67 31.98 -21.65
C MET A 175 -0.60 31.15 -20.94
N LEU A 176 -0.21 31.53 -19.73
CA LEU A 176 0.76 30.78 -18.91
C LEU A 176 0.34 29.33 -18.65
N LEU A 177 -0.97 29.06 -18.48
CA LEU A 177 -1.47 27.68 -18.37
C LEU A 177 -1.29 26.87 -19.65
N LYS A 178 -1.47 27.48 -20.83
CA LYS A 178 -1.24 26.81 -22.12
C LYS A 178 0.24 26.52 -22.34
N GLU A 179 1.10 27.51 -22.09
CA GLU A 179 2.57 27.33 -22.14
C GLU A 179 3.02 26.20 -21.20
N LEU A 180 2.48 26.16 -19.97
CA LEU A 180 2.76 25.09 -19.01
C LEU A 180 2.29 23.71 -19.50
N ASP A 181 1.13 23.62 -20.14
CA ASP A 181 0.62 22.36 -20.68
C ASP A 181 1.35 21.93 -21.97
N GLU A 182 1.81 22.86 -22.81
CA GLU A 182 2.69 22.58 -23.95
C GLU A 182 4.06 22.07 -23.49
N GLU A 183 4.68 22.68 -22.47
CA GLU A 183 5.92 22.18 -21.85
C GLU A 183 5.73 20.82 -21.15
N ARG A 184 4.57 20.57 -20.53
CA ARG A 184 4.21 19.24 -20.00
C ARG A 184 4.10 18.19 -21.10
N ILE A 185 3.52 18.55 -22.26
CA ILE A 185 3.44 17.66 -23.43
C ILE A 185 4.84 17.37 -23.97
N GLN A 186 5.71 18.39 -24.10
CA GLN A 186 7.12 18.20 -24.48
C GLN A 186 7.86 17.26 -23.51
N LEU A 187 7.69 17.44 -22.20
CA LEU A 187 8.28 16.56 -21.19
C LEU A 187 7.77 15.12 -21.30
N GLN A 188 6.49 14.91 -21.56
CA GLN A 188 5.91 13.57 -21.78
C GLN A 188 6.44 12.92 -23.07
N LEU A 189 6.54 13.68 -24.17
CA LEU A 189 7.13 13.22 -25.43
C LEU A 189 8.61 12.86 -25.26
N PHE A 190 9.38 13.65 -24.49
CA PHE A 190 10.77 13.36 -24.16
C PHE A 190 10.93 12.07 -23.32
N GLN A 191 10.03 11.85 -22.36
CA GLN A 191 9.97 10.59 -21.59
C GLN A 191 9.61 9.40 -22.48
N LEU A 192 8.63 9.54 -23.39
CA LEU A 192 8.25 8.51 -24.36
C LEU A 192 9.42 8.18 -25.29
N TYR A 193 10.11 9.18 -25.85
CA TYR A 193 11.30 8.99 -26.69
C TYR A 193 12.41 8.22 -25.97
N HIS A 194 12.68 8.52 -24.69
CA HIS A 194 13.65 7.75 -23.92
C HIS A 194 13.16 6.33 -23.59
N ASN A 195 11.86 6.13 -23.37
CA ASN A 195 11.28 4.80 -23.19
C ASN A 195 11.37 3.95 -24.47
N GLU A 196 11.12 4.53 -25.66
CA GLU A 196 11.28 3.85 -26.95
C GLU A 196 12.75 3.47 -27.20
N ASN A 197 13.70 4.38 -26.96
CA ASN A 197 15.14 4.07 -27.04
C ASN A 197 15.54 2.93 -26.08
N ASN A 198 15.01 2.92 -24.86
CA ASN A 198 15.24 1.85 -23.89
C ASN A 198 14.63 0.52 -24.35
N ILE A 199 13.41 0.54 -24.92
CA ILE A 199 12.75 -0.62 -25.50
C ILE A 199 13.58 -1.18 -26.66
N ASP A 200 14.09 -0.34 -27.56
CA ASP A 200 14.89 -0.77 -28.71
C ASP A 200 16.31 -1.18 -28.36
N PHE A 201 16.86 -0.69 -27.24
CA PHE A 201 18.06 -1.27 -26.63
C PHE A 201 17.79 -2.67 -26.07
N VAL A 202 16.69 -2.85 -25.32
CA VAL A 202 16.29 -4.15 -24.74
C VAL A 202 15.93 -5.18 -25.82
N LYS A 203 15.27 -4.79 -26.92
CA LYS A 203 15.02 -5.65 -28.10
C LYS A 203 16.34 -6.17 -28.68
N ARG A 204 17.30 -5.29 -28.97
CA ARG A 204 18.61 -5.69 -29.51
C ARG A 204 19.35 -6.65 -28.58
N ALA A 205 19.38 -6.36 -27.28
CA ALA A 205 19.98 -7.26 -26.28
C ALA A 205 19.24 -8.61 -26.19
N LEU A 206 17.92 -8.63 -26.37
CA LEU A 206 17.13 -9.87 -26.44
C LEU A 206 17.43 -10.66 -27.71
N ASP A 207 17.57 -10.02 -28.86
CA ASP A 207 17.89 -10.65 -30.14
C ASP A 207 19.31 -11.24 -30.15
N GLU A 208 20.29 -10.53 -29.57
CA GLU A 208 21.64 -11.07 -29.31
C GLU A 208 21.58 -12.34 -28.44
N LYS A 209 20.79 -12.33 -27.36
CA LYS A 209 20.64 -13.51 -26.48
C LYS A 209 19.82 -14.64 -27.12
N ASN A 210 18.87 -14.34 -28.00
CA ASN A 210 18.19 -15.32 -28.83
C ASN A 210 19.16 -15.99 -29.81
N MET A 211 20.05 -15.21 -30.43
CA MET A 211 21.07 -15.73 -31.34
C MET A 211 22.12 -16.60 -30.62
N GLU A 212 22.63 -16.15 -29.47
CA GLU A 212 23.46 -16.99 -28.59
C GLU A 212 22.77 -18.30 -28.21
N THR A 213 21.47 -18.24 -27.89
CA THR A 213 20.67 -19.41 -27.50
C THR A 213 20.46 -20.35 -28.68
N SER A 214 20.30 -19.82 -29.90
CA SER A 214 20.23 -20.61 -31.13
C SER A 214 21.53 -21.37 -31.40
N ILE A 215 22.68 -20.67 -31.35
CA ILE A 215 24.01 -21.27 -31.50
C ILE A 215 24.26 -22.35 -30.43
N LYS A 216 23.88 -22.08 -29.17
CA LYS A 216 23.97 -23.06 -28.08
C LYS A 216 23.08 -24.30 -28.33
N LYS A 217 21.84 -24.12 -28.79
CA LYS A 217 20.94 -25.24 -29.19
C LYS A 217 21.52 -26.07 -30.33
N GLU A 218 22.09 -25.44 -31.35
CA GLU A 218 22.72 -26.16 -32.47
C GLU A 218 23.95 -26.96 -31.99
N SER A 219 24.78 -26.37 -31.11
CA SER A 219 25.91 -27.06 -30.50
C SER A 219 25.49 -28.26 -29.63
N LEU A 220 24.37 -28.14 -28.91
CA LEU A 220 23.79 -29.21 -28.11
C LEU A 220 23.27 -30.35 -29.00
N SER A 221 22.58 -30.04 -30.10
CA SER A 221 22.12 -31.04 -31.07
C SER A 221 23.30 -31.83 -31.67
N LYS A 222 24.37 -31.13 -32.08
CA LYS A 222 25.61 -31.76 -32.56
C LYS A 222 26.26 -32.65 -31.49
N ALA A 223 26.24 -32.23 -30.23
CA ALA A 223 26.75 -33.04 -29.12
C ALA A 223 25.86 -34.27 -28.81
N GLU A 224 24.54 -34.14 -28.91
CA GLU A 224 23.60 -35.26 -28.77
C GLU A 224 23.78 -36.31 -29.87
N ASP A 225 23.93 -35.91 -31.13
CA ASP A 225 24.15 -36.86 -32.24
C ASP A 225 25.55 -37.48 -32.19
N ALA A 226 26.57 -36.74 -31.72
CA ALA A 226 27.89 -37.30 -31.38
C ALA A 226 27.80 -38.31 -30.21
N PHE A 227 26.93 -38.07 -29.22
CA PHE A 227 26.68 -39.03 -28.14
C PHE A 227 25.90 -40.26 -28.63
N ARG A 228 24.86 -40.08 -29.46
CA ARG A 228 24.07 -41.17 -30.05
C ARG A 228 24.92 -42.07 -30.94
N THR A 229 25.83 -41.52 -31.73
CA THR A 229 26.79 -42.29 -32.55
C THR A 229 27.79 -43.06 -31.66
N LYS A 230 28.41 -42.42 -30.66
CA LYS A 230 29.25 -43.13 -29.68
C LYS A 230 28.50 -44.22 -28.91
N LYS A 231 27.24 -44.01 -28.55
CA LYS A 231 26.38 -45.02 -27.90
C LYS A 231 26.07 -46.20 -28.83
N LYS A 232 25.89 -45.97 -30.14
CA LYS A 232 25.78 -47.06 -31.14
C LYS A 232 27.08 -47.86 -31.22
N VAL A 233 28.25 -47.20 -31.29
CA VAL A 233 29.57 -47.88 -31.32
C VAL A 233 29.81 -48.71 -30.06
N LEU A 234 29.53 -48.17 -28.87
CA LEU A 234 29.60 -48.93 -27.61
C LEU A 234 28.67 -50.16 -27.61
N GLY A 235 27.47 -50.03 -28.22
CA GLY A 235 26.53 -51.13 -28.39
C GLY A 235 26.99 -52.20 -29.40
N VAL A 236 27.96 -51.91 -30.26
CA VAL A 236 28.64 -52.88 -31.13
C VAL A 236 29.80 -53.52 -30.36
N LEU A 237 30.69 -52.72 -29.78
CA LEU A 237 31.83 -53.20 -28.99
C LEU A 237 31.43 -54.15 -27.85
N ASN A 238 30.29 -53.90 -27.18
CA ASN A 238 29.77 -54.80 -26.14
C ASN A 238 29.30 -56.17 -26.70
N ARG A 239 28.87 -56.24 -27.97
CA ARG A 239 28.53 -57.51 -28.63
C ARG A 239 29.79 -58.24 -29.06
N ASP A 240 30.76 -57.51 -29.61
CA ASP A 240 32.05 -58.05 -30.02
C ASP A 240 32.80 -58.63 -28.81
N GLN A 241 32.81 -57.92 -27.67
CA GLN A 241 33.31 -58.45 -26.39
C GLN A 241 32.56 -59.73 -25.99
N GLN A 242 31.22 -59.77 -26.07
CA GLN A 242 30.46 -60.97 -25.74
C GLN A 242 30.69 -62.15 -26.70
N LEU A 243 31.12 -61.91 -27.94
CA LEU A 243 31.57 -62.94 -28.87
C LEU A 243 32.96 -63.44 -28.49
N MET A 244 33.93 -62.53 -28.30
CA MET A 244 35.30 -62.85 -27.87
C MET A 244 35.31 -63.62 -26.53
N GLU A 245 34.46 -63.24 -25.56
CA GLU A 245 34.31 -63.98 -24.29
C GLU A 245 33.74 -65.40 -24.46
N ARG A 246 32.92 -65.65 -25.49
CA ARG A 246 32.43 -67.00 -25.81
C ARG A 246 33.51 -67.82 -26.50
N GLU A 247 34.25 -67.21 -27.42
CA GLU A 247 35.38 -67.84 -28.12
C GLU A 247 36.52 -68.18 -27.15
N MET A 248 36.82 -67.29 -26.19
CA MET A 248 37.75 -67.62 -25.10
C MET A 248 37.27 -68.83 -24.30
N LYS A 249 35.98 -68.89 -23.92
CA LYS A 249 35.42 -70.02 -23.15
C LYS A 249 35.42 -71.34 -23.94
N THR A 250 35.18 -71.33 -25.25
CA THR A 250 35.27 -72.55 -26.09
C THR A 250 36.72 -72.97 -26.31
N LEU A 251 37.65 -72.04 -26.51
CA LEU A 251 39.08 -72.31 -26.59
C LEU A 251 39.63 -72.87 -25.27
N GLU A 252 39.29 -72.27 -24.13
CA GLU A 252 39.62 -72.77 -22.79
C GLU A 252 39.07 -74.19 -22.56
N ALA A 253 37.80 -74.44 -22.89
CA ALA A 253 37.21 -75.78 -22.79
C ALA A 253 37.94 -76.80 -23.68
N SER A 254 38.31 -76.43 -24.91
CA SER A 254 39.10 -77.30 -25.80
C SER A 254 40.50 -77.58 -25.24
N LEU A 255 41.15 -76.59 -24.64
CA LEU A 255 42.48 -76.70 -24.06
C LEU A 255 42.45 -77.57 -22.79
N ILE A 256 41.38 -77.46 -22.00
CA ILE A 256 41.10 -78.35 -20.87
C ILE A 256 40.88 -79.80 -21.35
N GLN A 257 40.20 -80.04 -22.47
CA GLN A 257 40.05 -81.39 -23.04
C GLN A 257 41.35 -81.96 -23.63
N GLN A 258 42.19 -81.12 -24.25
CA GLN A 258 43.47 -81.54 -24.82
C GLN A 258 44.54 -81.85 -23.75
N ARG A 259 44.49 -81.21 -22.58
CA ARG A 259 45.45 -81.47 -21.48
C ARG A 259 45.50 -82.96 -21.04
N PRO A 260 44.39 -83.64 -20.70
CA PRO A 260 44.38 -85.08 -20.42
C PRO A 260 44.86 -85.96 -21.58
N LEU A 261 44.55 -85.59 -22.83
CA LEU A 261 45.01 -86.33 -24.01
C LEU A 261 46.54 -86.23 -24.17
N TYR A 262 47.10 -85.03 -24.01
CA TYR A 262 48.55 -84.80 -24.00
C TYR A 262 49.24 -85.54 -22.84
N ILE A 263 48.67 -85.52 -21.63
CA ILE A 263 49.21 -86.25 -20.48
C ILE A 263 49.24 -87.76 -20.76
N LYS A 264 48.12 -88.35 -21.19
CA LYS A 264 48.05 -89.77 -21.59
C LYS A 264 49.03 -90.11 -22.70
N ALA A 265 49.18 -89.25 -23.72
CA ALA A 265 50.12 -89.46 -24.81
C ALA A 265 51.59 -89.41 -24.34
N LYS A 266 51.92 -88.49 -23.41
CA LYS A 266 53.25 -88.35 -22.80
C LYS A 266 53.61 -89.54 -21.91
N GLU A 267 52.69 -89.99 -21.07
CA GLU A 267 52.86 -91.18 -20.22
C GLU A 267 52.98 -92.46 -21.06
N ASN A 268 52.09 -92.65 -22.05
CA ASN A 268 52.19 -93.77 -22.99
C ASN A 268 53.52 -93.77 -23.75
N THR A 269 53.97 -92.62 -24.24
CA THR A 269 55.28 -92.50 -24.91
C THR A 269 56.42 -92.89 -23.96
N SER A 270 56.41 -92.41 -22.71
CA SER A 270 57.41 -92.78 -21.70
C SER A 270 57.40 -94.29 -21.37
N TYR A 271 56.22 -94.89 -21.26
CA TYR A 271 56.05 -96.32 -21.04
C TYR A 271 56.55 -97.15 -22.25
N GLN A 272 56.21 -96.76 -23.47
CA GLN A 272 56.68 -97.48 -24.67
C GLN A 272 58.20 -97.33 -24.86
N ILE A 273 58.80 -96.19 -24.55
CA ILE A 273 60.27 -96.04 -24.54
C ILE A 273 60.91 -97.03 -23.56
N LYS A 274 60.46 -97.06 -22.29
CA LYS A 274 60.94 -98.04 -21.29
C LYS A 274 60.72 -99.49 -21.74
N LYS A 275 59.59 -99.80 -22.37
CA LYS A 275 59.30 -101.12 -22.91
C LYS A 275 60.25 -101.49 -24.05
N VAL A 276 60.54 -100.56 -24.97
CA VAL A 276 61.51 -100.76 -26.05
C VAL A 276 62.93 -100.94 -25.49
N GLU A 277 63.33 -100.22 -24.45
CA GLU A 277 64.62 -100.41 -23.77
C GLU A 277 64.74 -101.80 -23.12
N MET A 278 63.71 -102.23 -22.37
CA MET A 278 63.66 -103.58 -21.80
C MET A 278 63.68 -104.67 -22.89
N SER A 279 62.91 -104.51 -23.97
CA SER A 279 62.93 -105.43 -25.11
C SER A 279 64.29 -105.45 -25.82
N LYS A 280 64.98 -104.30 -25.98
CA LYS A 280 66.34 -104.22 -26.53
C LYS A 280 67.42 -104.78 -25.61
N LYS A 281 67.13 -104.97 -24.31
CA LYS A 281 67.99 -105.72 -23.40
C LYS A 281 67.71 -107.21 -23.54
N SER A 282 66.45 -107.62 -23.36
CA SER A 282 66.02 -109.02 -23.47
C SER A 282 66.30 -109.64 -24.84
N LEU A 283 66.27 -108.88 -25.93
CA LEU A 283 66.68 -109.33 -27.26
C LEU A 283 68.16 -109.74 -27.26
N ARG A 284 69.05 -108.90 -26.74
CA ARG A 284 70.50 -109.22 -26.63
C ARG A 284 70.77 -110.37 -25.68
N ASP A 285 70.03 -110.45 -24.57
CA ASP A 285 70.09 -111.61 -23.67
C ASP A 285 69.67 -112.90 -24.39
N LYS A 286 68.65 -112.83 -25.27
CA LYS A 286 68.19 -113.96 -26.10
C LYS A 286 69.09 -114.27 -27.30
N GLU A 287 69.73 -113.29 -27.92
CA GLU A 287 70.73 -113.50 -28.98
C GLU A 287 71.92 -114.29 -28.40
N ASN A 288 72.46 -113.83 -27.26
CA ASN A 288 73.51 -114.52 -26.50
C ASN A 288 73.12 -115.93 -26.03
N SER A 289 71.84 -116.22 -25.83
CA SER A 289 71.36 -117.58 -25.53
C SER A 289 71.13 -118.41 -26.78
N CYS A 290 70.59 -117.83 -27.85
CA CYS A 290 70.36 -118.49 -29.14
C CYS A 290 71.67 -118.98 -29.77
N ASP A 291 72.76 -118.24 -29.61
CA ASP A 291 74.09 -118.68 -30.08
C ASP A 291 74.70 -119.81 -29.24
N LYS A 292 74.23 -120.03 -27.99
CA LYS A 292 74.53 -121.23 -27.19
C LYS A 292 73.63 -122.40 -27.59
N GLU A 293 72.33 -122.17 -27.77
CA GLU A 293 71.41 -123.20 -28.26
C GLU A 293 71.84 -123.73 -29.63
N LYS A 294 72.37 -122.90 -30.53
CA LYS A 294 72.98 -123.33 -31.82
C LYS A 294 74.26 -124.17 -31.66
N GLN A 295 74.89 -124.18 -30.49
CA GLN A 295 75.98 -125.10 -30.17
C GLN A 295 75.37 -126.43 -29.69
N ASN A 296 74.49 -126.38 -28.68
CA ASN A 296 73.76 -127.55 -28.15
C ASN A 296 73.00 -128.34 -29.23
N ILE A 297 72.33 -127.67 -30.17
CA ILE A 297 71.55 -128.32 -31.23
C ILE A 297 72.44 -129.20 -32.12
N LYS A 298 73.69 -128.80 -32.38
CA LYS A 298 74.64 -129.60 -33.16
C LYS A 298 75.15 -130.85 -32.43
N GLU A 299 75.01 -130.86 -31.10
CA GLU A 299 75.28 -132.03 -30.27
C GLU A 299 74.04 -132.95 -30.27
N LEU A 300 72.85 -132.38 -30.08
CA LEU A 300 71.56 -133.10 -30.07
C LEU A 300 71.15 -133.68 -31.44
N GLU A 301 71.53 -133.06 -32.56
CA GLU A 301 71.33 -133.61 -33.92
C GLU A 301 72.07 -134.94 -34.14
N ILE A 302 73.15 -135.19 -33.37
CA ILE A 302 73.86 -136.47 -33.38
C ILE A 302 73.07 -137.52 -32.59
N GLU A 303 72.52 -137.15 -31.42
CA GLU A 303 71.74 -138.06 -30.57
C GLU A 303 70.39 -138.46 -31.18
N LEU A 304 69.68 -137.54 -31.85
CA LEU A 304 68.33 -137.78 -32.39
C LEU A 304 68.31 -138.94 -33.41
N ASN A 305 69.38 -139.06 -34.21
CA ASN A 305 69.56 -140.10 -35.23
C ASN A 305 69.66 -141.53 -34.64
N ASP A 306 69.94 -141.67 -33.34
CA ASP A 306 69.86 -142.96 -32.65
C ASP A 306 68.47 -143.23 -32.04
N VAL A 307 67.72 -142.18 -31.69
CA VAL A 307 66.37 -142.31 -31.09
C VAL A 307 65.29 -142.66 -32.12
N GLU A 308 65.34 -142.16 -33.35
CA GLU A 308 64.33 -142.49 -34.39
C GLU A 308 64.23 -144.00 -34.69
N LYS A 309 65.33 -144.73 -34.49
CA LYS A 309 65.38 -146.20 -34.65
C LYS A 309 64.51 -146.94 -33.62
N ALA A 310 64.26 -146.33 -32.46
CA ALA A 310 63.46 -146.92 -31.39
C ALA A 310 61.95 -146.62 -31.54
N TRP A 311 61.58 -145.42 -32.02
CA TRP A 311 60.18 -144.96 -31.99
C TRP A 311 59.22 -145.84 -32.81
N ARG A 312 59.66 -146.34 -33.98
CA ARG A 312 58.87 -147.22 -34.87
C ARG A 312 58.43 -148.55 -34.25
N ALA A 313 58.95 -148.92 -33.07
CA ALA A 313 58.55 -150.13 -32.36
C ALA A 313 57.26 -149.94 -31.52
N PHE A 314 56.88 -148.71 -31.18
CA PHE A 314 55.86 -148.43 -30.16
C PHE A 314 54.45 -148.15 -30.71
N GLU A 315 54.36 -147.55 -31.90
CA GLU A 315 53.12 -147.01 -32.49
C GLU A 315 52.01 -148.04 -32.76
N LYS A 316 52.32 -149.35 -32.70
CA LYS A 316 51.47 -150.45 -33.19
C LYS A 316 50.44 -150.99 -32.17
N LYS A 317 49.97 -150.20 -31.21
CA LYS A 317 49.31 -150.71 -29.98
C LYS A 317 48.14 -149.90 -29.37
N ALA A 318 47.62 -148.82 -29.97
CA ALA A 318 46.88 -147.80 -29.20
C ALA A 318 45.59 -147.18 -29.81
N GLU A 319 44.67 -147.94 -30.42
CA GLU A 319 43.37 -147.41 -30.94
C GLU A 319 42.16 -148.35 -30.71
N GLU A 320 41.12 -147.96 -29.91
CA GLU A 320 39.72 -148.52 -29.83
C GLU A 320 38.76 -147.71 -28.85
N GLU A 321 37.42 -147.57 -29.11
CA GLU A 321 36.22 -147.06 -28.25
C GLU A 321 35.96 -145.51 -27.96
N ILE A 322 34.79 -144.87 -27.58
CA ILE A 322 33.27 -145.05 -27.56
C ILE A 322 32.41 -143.69 -27.48
N LEU A 323 31.04 -143.64 -27.30
CA LEU A 323 30.07 -142.47 -27.45
C LEU A 323 28.78 -142.50 -26.48
N LEU A 324 27.70 -141.65 -26.32
CA LEU A 324 27.11 -140.31 -26.77
C LEU A 324 25.72 -139.88 -26.04
N ARG A 325 25.17 -138.62 -26.20
CA ARG A 325 23.75 -138.02 -25.96
C ARG A 325 23.30 -137.49 -24.54
N ALA A 326 22.17 -136.79 -24.18
CA ALA A 326 20.78 -136.40 -24.70
C ALA A 326 20.12 -135.08 -24.06
N ALA A 327 18.78 -134.76 -24.16
CA ALA A 327 18.04 -133.49 -23.73
C ALA A 327 16.46 -133.55 -23.45
N ASP A 328 15.67 -132.41 -23.33
CA ASP A 328 14.18 -132.11 -23.61
C ASP A 328 13.03 -131.54 -22.61
N ILE A 329 11.71 -131.43 -23.00
CA ILE A 329 10.52 -130.50 -22.57
C ILE A 329 9.04 -131.11 -22.78
N GLU A 330 7.74 -130.62 -22.62
CA GLU A 330 6.78 -129.50 -22.14
C GLU A 330 5.23 -130.02 -22.15
N LEU A 331 3.96 -129.49 -21.96
CA LEU A 331 3.03 -128.35 -21.47
C LEU A 331 1.49 -128.89 -21.37
N ARG A 332 0.21 -128.35 -21.19
CA ARG A 332 -0.61 -127.06 -20.95
C ARG A 332 -2.03 -127.15 -20.17
N GLU A 333 -3.26 -126.87 -20.74
CA GLU A 333 -4.53 -126.32 -20.06
C GLU A 333 -5.97 -126.69 -20.65
N SER A 334 -7.12 -126.72 -19.87
CA SER A 334 -8.57 -126.51 -20.33
C SER A 334 -9.73 -126.69 -19.26
N GLN A 335 -10.94 -126.04 -19.38
CA GLN A 335 -12.34 -126.60 -19.13
C GLN A 335 -13.58 -125.62 -18.95
N LEU A 336 -14.80 -126.18 -19.16
CA LEU A 336 -16.15 -125.92 -18.54
C LEU A 336 -17.19 -124.88 -19.06
N GLU A 337 -18.22 -125.37 -19.77
CA GLU A 337 -19.34 -124.60 -20.38
C GLU A 337 -20.69 -124.63 -19.60
N ARG A 338 -20.79 -125.43 -18.53
CA ARG A 338 -22.05 -126.13 -18.11
C ARG A 338 -23.08 -125.33 -17.30
N TYR A 339 -23.12 -124.00 -17.38
CA TYR A 339 -23.85 -123.14 -16.41
C TYR A 339 -25.19 -122.54 -16.90
N ARG A 340 -25.55 -122.64 -18.18
CA ARG A 340 -26.57 -121.75 -18.78
C ARG A 340 -28.03 -122.21 -18.69
N GLU A 341 -28.31 -123.50 -18.50
CA GLU A 341 -29.65 -124.07 -18.78
C GLU A 341 -30.69 -123.94 -17.64
N LEU A 342 -30.25 -123.84 -16.38
CA LEU A 342 -31.12 -123.90 -15.19
C LEU A 342 -31.98 -122.64 -14.91
N LYS A 343 -32.05 -121.67 -15.83
CA LYS A 343 -32.46 -120.27 -15.51
C LYS A 343 -33.87 -119.84 -15.94
N GLU A 344 -34.63 -120.71 -16.62
CA GLU A 344 -35.93 -120.35 -17.23
C GLU A 344 -37.15 -120.55 -16.30
N VAL A 345 -37.23 -121.69 -15.59
CA VAL A 345 -38.48 -122.19 -14.98
C VAL A 345 -39.05 -121.27 -13.89
N ALA A 346 -38.20 -120.59 -13.13
CA ALA A 346 -38.60 -119.74 -12.00
C ALA A 346 -39.45 -118.50 -12.39
N ARG A 347 -39.48 -118.11 -13.67
CA ARG A 347 -40.02 -116.80 -14.08
C ARG A 347 -41.53 -116.66 -14.06
N LYS A 348 -42.30 -117.75 -14.06
CA LYS A 348 -43.76 -117.71 -14.37
C LYS A 348 -44.69 -117.50 -13.18
N LYS A 349 -44.37 -117.98 -11.96
CA LYS A 349 -45.24 -117.79 -10.77
C LYS A 349 -45.17 -116.38 -10.17
N VAL A 350 -44.01 -115.74 -10.25
CA VAL A 350 -43.69 -114.47 -9.55
C VAL A 350 -44.42 -113.24 -10.12
N ALA A 351 -45.02 -113.35 -11.31
CA ALA A 351 -45.46 -112.20 -12.11
C ALA A 351 -46.59 -111.34 -11.50
N THR A 352 -47.62 -111.95 -10.92
CA THR A 352 -48.85 -111.26 -10.47
C THR A 352 -48.63 -110.47 -9.17
N LEU A 353 -48.05 -111.09 -8.14
CA LEU A 353 -47.71 -110.41 -6.89
C LEU A 353 -46.69 -109.28 -7.12
N THR A 354 -45.73 -109.49 -8.02
CA THR A 354 -44.80 -108.44 -8.48
C THR A 354 -45.51 -107.22 -9.07
N GLN A 355 -46.69 -107.36 -9.66
CA GLN A 355 -47.43 -106.24 -10.25
C GLN A 355 -48.11 -105.35 -9.19
N GLN A 356 -48.67 -105.94 -8.13
CA GLN A 356 -49.23 -105.19 -7.00
C GLN A 356 -48.12 -104.52 -6.17
N LEU A 357 -47.05 -105.25 -5.86
CA LEU A 357 -45.89 -104.71 -5.14
C LEU A 357 -45.16 -103.62 -5.95
N LYS A 358 -45.14 -103.70 -7.29
CA LYS A 358 -44.70 -102.59 -8.15
C LYS A 358 -45.55 -101.33 -7.95
N LYS A 359 -46.88 -101.42 -7.83
CA LYS A 359 -47.74 -100.24 -7.63
C LYS A 359 -47.40 -99.53 -6.30
N LEU A 360 -47.34 -100.28 -5.20
CA LEU A 360 -47.00 -99.73 -3.89
C LEU A 360 -45.59 -99.11 -3.88
N ARG A 361 -44.59 -99.76 -4.50
CA ARG A 361 -43.25 -99.18 -4.66
C ARG A 361 -43.21 -97.94 -5.56
N TRP A 362 -44.11 -97.78 -6.54
CA TRP A 362 -44.23 -96.54 -7.31
C TRP A 362 -44.80 -95.40 -6.47
N GLU A 363 -45.81 -95.67 -5.64
CA GLU A 363 -46.38 -94.68 -4.71
C GLU A 363 -45.38 -94.30 -3.60
N GLU A 364 -44.67 -95.27 -3.00
CA GLU A 364 -43.58 -95.01 -2.04
C GLU A 364 -42.45 -94.20 -2.69
N LYS A 365 -42.05 -94.53 -3.92
CA LYS A 365 -41.04 -93.77 -4.66
C LYS A 365 -41.49 -92.32 -4.93
N ALA A 366 -42.76 -92.09 -5.23
CA ALA A 366 -43.30 -90.74 -5.42
C ALA A 366 -43.21 -89.91 -4.14
N ASP A 367 -43.61 -90.46 -2.99
CA ASP A 367 -43.49 -89.75 -1.71
C ASP A 367 -42.02 -89.63 -1.26
N GLN A 368 -41.15 -90.60 -1.56
CA GLN A 368 -39.70 -90.45 -1.35
C GLN A 368 -39.09 -89.31 -2.18
N GLU A 369 -39.47 -89.14 -3.45
CA GLU A 369 -39.04 -87.97 -4.25
C GLU A 369 -39.62 -86.67 -3.71
N ARG A 370 -40.85 -86.69 -3.18
CA ARG A 370 -41.45 -85.53 -2.49
C ARG A 370 -40.69 -85.16 -1.20
N LEU A 371 -40.27 -86.14 -0.39
CA LEU A 371 -39.38 -85.93 0.76
C LEU A 371 -37.99 -85.41 0.33
N LYS A 372 -37.41 -85.93 -0.75
CA LYS A 372 -36.14 -85.41 -1.30
C LYS A 372 -36.28 -83.96 -1.75
N LEU A 373 -37.40 -83.59 -2.37
CA LEU A 373 -37.69 -82.22 -2.79
C LEU A 373 -37.85 -81.28 -1.58
N ASN A 374 -38.63 -81.65 -0.57
CA ASN A 374 -38.76 -80.84 0.65
C ASN A 374 -37.45 -80.76 1.45
N ARG A 375 -36.61 -81.81 1.48
CA ARG A 375 -35.26 -81.74 2.06
C ARG A 375 -34.31 -80.82 1.29
N ARG A 376 -34.45 -80.72 -0.04
CA ARG A 376 -33.70 -79.73 -0.84
C ARG A 376 -34.16 -78.31 -0.50
N LYS A 377 -35.46 -78.04 -0.51
CA LYS A 377 -36.03 -76.74 -0.13
C LYS A 377 -35.66 -76.32 1.30
N LYS A 378 -35.73 -77.24 2.26
CA LYS A 378 -35.29 -76.99 3.64
C LYS A 378 -33.83 -76.53 3.67
N LYS A 379 -32.93 -77.27 3.03
CA LYS A 379 -31.50 -76.91 2.96
C LYS A 379 -31.24 -75.59 2.23
N GLU A 380 -32.00 -75.30 1.17
CA GLU A 380 -31.93 -74.06 0.41
C GLU A 380 -32.30 -72.85 1.29
N VAL A 381 -33.38 -72.95 2.08
CA VAL A 381 -33.76 -71.92 3.07
C VAL A 381 -32.77 -71.84 4.23
N GLU A 382 -32.28 -72.97 4.76
CA GLU A 382 -31.22 -73.00 5.78
C GLU A 382 -29.94 -72.28 5.32
N GLU A 383 -29.52 -72.47 4.06
CA GLU A 383 -28.34 -71.81 3.50
C GLU A 383 -28.56 -70.31 3.30
N ASN A 384 -29.75 -69.91 2.84
CA ASN A 384 -30.13 -68.50 2.70
C ASN A 384 -30.21 -67.78 4.07
N ILE A 385 -30.64 -68.47 5.13
CA ILE A 385 -30.62 -67.95 6.51
C ILE A 385 -29.18 -67.74 6.99
N LYS A 386 -28.25 -68.66 6.71
CA LYS A 386 -26.83 -68.46 7.04
C LYS A 386 -26.26 -67.24 6.31
N GLN A 387 -26.50 -67.12 5.01
CA GLN A 387 -26.00 -66.00 4.20
C GLN A 387 -26.53 -64.64 4.71
N THR A 388 -27.81 -64.54 5.09
CA THR A 388 -28.36 -63.31 5.70
C THR A 388 -27.80 -63.05 7.10
N VAL A 389 -27.52 -64.08 7.90
CA VAL A 389 -26.82 -63.92 9.21
C VAL A 389 -25.38 -63.43 9.03
N GLU A 390 -24.63 -63.99 8.07
CA GLU A 390 -23.26 -63.57 7.76
C GLU A 390 -23.21 -62.10 7.29
N GLN A 391 -24.14 -61.67 6.44
CA GLN A 391 -24.29 -60.27 6.02
C GLN A 391 -24.65 -59.34 7.20
N ILE A 392 -25.51 -59.79 8.13
CA ILE A 392 -25.81 -59.03 9.36
C ILE A 392 -24.56 -58.87 10.23
N GLU A 393 -23.71 -59.90 10.35
CA GLU A 393 -22.43 -59.80 11.06
C GLU A 393 -21.42 -58.90 10.36
N GLU A 394 -21.31 -58.95 9.03
CA GLU A 394 -20.43 -58.06 8.28
C GLU A 394 -20.84 -56.59 8.44
N HIS A 395 -22.14 -56.29 8.33
CA HIS A 395 -22.65 -54.94 8.56
C HIS A 395 -22.45 -54.46 10.01
N LYS A 396 -22.51 -55.33 11.02
CA LYS A 396 -22.14 -54.99 12.40
C LYS A 396 -20.65 -54.66 12.54
N LYS A 397 -19.77 -55.52 12.02
CA LYS A 397 -18.31 -55.30 12.00
C LYS A 397 -17.90 -54.06 11.19
N ARG A 398 -18.74 -53.64 10.22
CA ARG A 398 -18.61 -52.36 9.50
C ARG A 398 -19.07 -51.16 10.33
N ILE A 399 -20.16 -51.28 11.09
CA ILE A 399 -20.63 -50.23 12.01
C ILE A 399 -19.59 -49.95 13.09
N GLU A 400 -19.07 -50.98 13.77
CA GLU A 400 -18.08 -50.82 14.85
C GLU A 400 -16.87 -49.99 14.38
N LYS A 401 -16.30 -50.34 13.21
CA LYS A 401 -15.20 -49.60 12.58
C LYS A 401 -15.57 -48.18 12.17
N LEU A 402 -16.82 -47.92 11.79
CA LEU A 402 -17.31 -46.56 11.51
C LEU A 402 -17.48 -45.76 12.81
N GLU A 403 -17.87 -46.36 13.92
CA GLU A 403 -17.98 -45.69 15.23
C GLU A 403 -16.62 -45.30 15.79
N GLU A 404 -15.64 -46.21 15.72
CA GLU A 404 -14.23 -45.91 16.03
C GLU A 404 -13.68 -44.78 15.15
N TYR A 405 -13.93 -44.83 13.84
CA TYR A 405 -13.47 -43.79 12.91
C TYR A 405 -14.14 -42.44 13.17
N ILE A 406 -15.45 -42.41 13.43
CA ILE A 406 -16.20 -41.20 13.82
C ILE A 406 -15.61 -40.62 15.11
N LYS A 407 -15.32 -41.45 16.12
CA LYS A 407 -14.71 -41.00 17.38
C LYS A 407 -13.34 -40.34 17.14
N ILE A 408 -12.44 -41.01 16.42
CA ILE A 408 -11.12 -40.46 16.05
C ILE A 408 -11.26 -39.15 15.27
N CYS A 409 -12.23 -39.05 14.35
CA CYS A 409 -12.52 -37.80 13.64
C CYS A 409 -13.13 -36.70 14.52
N THR A 410 -13.87 -37.02 15.59
CA THR A 410 -14.31 -36.00 16.57
C THR A 410 -13.17 -35.48 17.44
N GLU A 411 -12.29 -36.36 17.91
CA GLU A 411 -11.15 -36.02 18.77
C GLU A 411 -10.15 -35.15 18.00
N THR A 412 -9.72 -35.58 16.82
CA THR A 412 -8.80 -34.80 15.96
C THR A 412 -9.41 -33.48 15.47
N LEU A 413 -10.74 -33.39 15.29
CA LEU A 413 -11.41 -32.11 14.96
C LEU A 413 -11.42 -31.14 16.16
N ALA A 414 -11.54 -31.66 17.40
CA ALA A 414 -11.49 -30.83 18.60
C ALA A 414 -10.08 -30.26 18.83
N GLU A 415 -9.04 -31.10 18.74
CA GLU A 415 -7.63 -30.66 18.83
C GLU A 415 -7.30 -29.59 17.79
N LYS A 416 -7.71 -29.80 16.53
CA LYS A 416 -7.44 -28.88 15.43
C LYS A 416 -8.14 -27.54 15.61
N LYS A 417 -9.36 -27.51 16.16
CA LYS A 417 -10.06 -26.27 16.51
C LYS A 417 -9.41 -25.51 17.67
N GLN A 418 -8.86 -26.20 18.67
CA GLN A 418 -8.10 -25.53 19.72
C GLN A 418 -6.81 -24.89 19.17
N GLN A 419 -6.11 -25.58 18.25
CA GLN A 419 -4.94 -25.03 17.54
C GLN A 419 -5.33 -23.80 16.69
N GLU A 420 -6.43 -23.86 15.95
CA GLU A 420 -7.01 -22.77 15.14
C GLU A 420 -7.34 -21.53 16.00
N GLU A 421 -8.02 -21.70 17.13
CA GLU A 421 -8.42 -20.59 18.02
C GLU A 421 -7.22 -19.90 18.68
N VAL A 422 -6.21 -20.66 19.12
CA VAL A 422 -4.96 -20.09 19.68
C VAL A 422 -4.19 -19.33 18.62
N LEU A 423 -4.00 -19.89 17.41
CA LEU A 423 -3.27 -19.21 16.33
C LEU A 423 -3.98 -17.94 15.84
N THR A 424 -5.32 -17.93 15.86
CA THR A 424 -6.12 -16.75 15.53
C THR A 424 -5.85 -15.61 16.52
N LYS A 425 -5.91 -15.89 17.82
CA LYS A 425 -5.64 -14.90 18.87
C LYS A 425 -4.19 -14.41 18.86
N GLU A 426 -3.22 -15.26 18.53
CA GLU A 426 -1.83 -14.82 18.33
C GLU A 426 -1.70 -13.79 17.19
N ILE A 427 -2.36 -14.04 16.05
CA ILE A 427 -2.26 -13.19 14.86
C ILE A 427 -3.06 -11.88 15.05
N GLU A 428 -4.23 -11.92 15.67
CA GLU A 428 -5.01 -10.72 16.03
C GLU A 428 -4.21 -9.79 16.95
N ASN A 429 -3.68 -10.31 18.06
CA ASN A 429 -2.82 -9.53 18.97
C ASN A 429 -1.55 -9.00 18.27
N ALA A 430 -0.90 -9.82 17.43
CA ALA A 430 0.29 -9.38 16.68
C ALA A 430 -0.05 -8.30 15.64
N THR A 431 -1.22 -8.36 14.99
CA THR A 431 -1.63 -7.36 13.99
C THR A 431 -2.03 -6.03 14.62
N ILE A 432 -2.64 -6.03 15.80
CA ILE A 432 -2.85 -4.82 16.60
C ILE A 432 -1.49 -4.21 16.99
N ARG A 433 -0.59 -5.00 17.60
CA ARG A 433 0.73 -4.50 18.04
C ARG A 433 1.60 -4.02 16.87
N ILE A 434 1.48 -4.61 15.67
CA ILE A 434 2.13 -4.09 14.45
C ILE A 434 1.65 -2.67 14.13
N ALA A 435 0.37 -2.33 14.31
CA ALA A 435 -0.12 -0.98 14.05
C ALA A 435 0.48 0.03 15.04
N GLU A 436 0.47 -0.29 16.35
CA GLU A 436 1.08 0.52 17.41
C GLU A 436 2.58 0.77 17.16
N VAL A 437 3.34 -0.29 16.91
CA VAL A 437 4.80 -0.22 16.67
C VAL A 437 5.11 0.57 15.39
N ASN A 438 4.28 0.50 14.35
CA ASN A 438 4.43 1.37 13.17
C ASN A 438 4.14 2.85 13.51
N GLU A 439 3.16 3.16 14.35
CA GLU A 439 2.88 4.54 14.75
C GLU A 439 4.00 5.12 15.62
N GLU A 440 4.49 4.35 16.60
CA GLU A 440 5.68 4.70 17.42
C GLU A 440 6.93 4.89 16.54
N LEU A 441 7.18 3.96 15.61
CA LEU A 441 8.32 4.03 14.68
C LEU A 441 8.20 5.24 13.75
N ASN A 442 7.01 5.55 13.21
CA ASN A 442 6.79 6.71 12.37
C ASN A 442 6.99 8.03 13.11
N LYS A 443 6.62 8.11 14.40
CA LYS A 443 6.93 9.29 15.25
C LYS A 443 8.44 9.46 15.43
N ILE A 444 9.15 8.41 15.84
CA ILE A 444 10.61 8.46 16.06
C ILE A 444 11.37 8.68 14.75
N VAL A 445 10.93 8.07 13.64
CA VAL A 445 11.51 8.30 12.31
C VAL A 445 11.22 9.70 11.82
N GLY A 446 10.02 10.25 12.05
CA GLY A 446 9.69 11.65 11.75
C GLY A 446 10.54 12.65 12.54
N GLU A 447 10.75 12.42 13.84
CA GLU A 447 11.65 13.22 14.67
C GLU A 447 13.12 13.13 14.21
N LEU A 448 13.60 11.92 13.89
CA LEU A 448 14.94 11.68 13.34
C LEU A 448 15.10 12.22 11.91
N GLN A 449 14.04 12.27 11.11
CA GLN A 449 14.03 12.88 9.78
C GLN A 449 14.03 14.40 9.90
N ASN A 450 13.22 14.99 10.77
CA ASN A 450 13.22 16.43 11.03
C ASN A 450 14.57 16.91 11.60
N ALA A 451 15.21 16.10 12.47
CA ALA A 451 16.59 16.33 12.92
C ALA A 451 17.67 16.04 11.83
N LYS A 452 17.26 15.57 10.65
CA LYS A 452 18.08 15.33 9.45
C LYS A 452 17.59 16.10 8.21
N ILE A 453 16.64 17.04 8.33
CA ILE A 453 16.10 17.79 7.18
C ILE A 453 17.16 18.73 6.55
N ASP A 454 18.27 18.94 7.25
CA ASP A 454 19.57 19.31 6.67
C ASP A 454 20.08 18.34 5.57
N TYR A 455 19.29 17.40 5.01
CA TYR A 455 19.74 16.32 4.11
C TYR A 455 20.44 16.80 2.82
N HIS A 456 20.15 18.02 2.37
CA HIS A 456 20.88 18.70 1.28
C HIS A 456 22.28 19.21 1.72
N GLU A 457 22.47 19.57 3.00
CA GLU A 457 23.81 19.66 3.62
C GLU A 457 24.36 18.25 3.93
N GLY A 458 23.51 17.27 4.28
CA GLY A 458 23.87 15.97 4.86
C GLY A 458 24.85 15.13 4.04
N ARG A 459 24.65 14.99 2.73
CA ARG A 459 25.63 14.31 1.87
C ARG A 459 26.98 15.04 1.83
N ARG A 460 26.95 16.39 1.86
CA ARG A 460 28.17 17.23 1.91
C ARG A 460 28.84 17.12 3.29
N GLN A 461 28.04 17.06 4.36
CA GLN A 461 28.50 17.01 5.74
C GLN A 461 29.06 15.64 6.12
N GLN A 462 28.51 14.55 5.56
CA GLN A 462 29.11 13.22 5.59
C GLN A 462 30.43 13.21 4.81
N MET A 463 30.46 13.73 3.58
CA MET A 463 31.69 13.82 2.79
C MET A 463 32.77 14.67 3.50
N ARG A 464 32.40 15.79 4.12
CA ARG A 464 33.29 16.61 4.98
C ARG A 464 33.78 15.82 6.21
N ALA A 465 32.96 14.94 6.80
CA ALA A 465 33.38 14.10 7.92
C ALA A 465 34.38 13.00 7.48
N GLU A 466 34.10 12.32 6.35
CA GLU A 466 35.00 11.33 5.73
C GLU A 466 36.35 11.98 5.33
N ILE A 467 36.30 13.21 4.82
CA ILE A 467 37.48 14.04 4.52
C ILE A 467 38.21 14.48 5.79
N LEU A 468 37.50 14.86 6.86
CA LEU A 468 38.09 15.23 8.15
C LEU A 468 38.81 14.03 8.79
N GLU A 469 38.22 12.84 8.75
CA GLU A 469 38.86 11.60 9.20
C GLU A 469 40.08 11.27 8.34
N SER A 470 39.99 11.47 7.02
CA SER A 470 41.13 11.31 6.11
C SER A 470 42.27 12.30 6.42
N LEU A 471 41.96 13.58 6.69
CA LEU A 471 42.93 14.59 7.10
C LEU A 471 43.56 14.27 8.46
N LYS A 472 42.77 13.81 9.44
CA LYS A 472 43.28 13.32 10.73
C LYS A 472 44.17 12.09 10.58
N ARG A 473 43.86 11.18 9.65
CA ARG A 473 44.67 10.00 9.37
C ARG A 473 45.99 10.33 8.65
N LEU A 474 46.00 11.36 7.81
CA LEU A 474 47.18 11.84 7.10
C LEU A 474 48.11 12.71 7.98
N TYR A 475 47.53 13.47 8.92
CA TYR A 475 48.26 14.45 9.75
C TYR A 475 47.84 14.38 11.24
N PRO A 476 47.98 13.23 11.93
CA PRO A 476 47.40 13.00 13.25
C PRO A 476 47.89 13.99 14.32
N ASP A 477 49.19 14.28 14.37
CA ASP A 477 49.78 15.18 15.38
C ASP A 477 49.58 16.67 15.06
N SER A 478 48.99 17.00 13.91
CA SER A 478 48.85 18.37 13.41
C SER A 478 47.41 18.82 13.16
N VAL A 479 46.43 17.91 13.01
CA VAL A 479 45.01 18.23 12.74
C VAL A 479 44.14 17.80 13.92
N PHE A 480 43.82 18.76 14.80
CA PHE A 480 43.09 18.47 16.05
C PHE A 480 41.61 18.11 15.81
N GLY A 481 40.96 18.75 14.82
CA GLY A 481 39.55 18.56 14.49
C GLY A 481 38.80 19.87 14.27
N ARG A 482 37.46 19.81 14.16
CA ARG A 482 36.63 21.01 14.04
C ARG A 482 36.48 21.69 15.40
N LEU A 483 36.25 23.00 15.40
CA LEU A 483 36.02 23.74 16.64
C LEU A 483 34.81 23.20 17.44
N LEU A 484 33.77 22.72 16.75
CA LEU A 484 32.65 21.99 17.37
C LEU A 484 33.10 20.77 18.19
N ASP A 485 34.03 19.96 17.66
CA ASP A 485 34.49 18.72 18.32
C ASP A 485 35.40 19.02 19.54
N LEU A 486 35.94 20.24 19.62
CA LEU A 486 37.07 20.62 20.48
C LEU A 486 36.71 21.56 21.64
N CYS A 487 35.47 22.04 21.73
CA CYS A 487 35.01 22.92 22.80
C CYS A 487 33.57 22.59 23.20
N HIS A 488 33.14 22.93 24.42
CA HIS A 488 31.78 22.65 24.89
C HIS A 488 31.24 23.83 25.72
N PRO A 489 29.98 24.26 25.54
CA PRO A 489 29.34 25.24 26.45
C PRO A 489 29.25 24.66 27.88
N ILE A 490 29.67 25.42 28.90
CA ILE A 490 29.68 24.95 30.31
C ILE A 490 28.28 24.58 30.82
N HIS A 491 27.22 25.15 30.23
CA HIS A 491 25.84 24.86 30.62
C HIS A 491 24.90 25.00 29.41
N LYS A 492 23.93 24.08 29.28
CA LYS A 492 22.88 24.07 28.23
C LYS A 492 22.20 25.42 27.98
N LYS A 493 22.07 26.31 28.99
CA LYS A 493 21.51 27.66 28.80
C LYS A 493 22.32 28.60 27.89
N TYR A 494 23.63 28.38 27.76
CA TYR A 494 24.52 29.20 26.91
C TYR A 494 24.73 28.61 25.50
N GLN A 495 24.30 27.37 25.26
CA GLN A 495 24.43 26.61 24.01
C GLN A 495 24.00 27.43 22.76
N LEU A 496 22.88 28.13 22.85
CA LEU A 496 22.33 28.96 21.76
C LEU A 496 23.21 30.19 21.48
N ALA A 497 23.67 30.88 22.53
CA ALA A 497 24.54 32.06 22.42
C ALA A 497 25.94 31.71 21.88
N VAL A 498 26.53 30.61 22.35
CA VAL A 498 27.80 30.07 21.83
C VAL A 498 27.66 29.74 20.34
N THR A 499 26.62 29.01 19.96
CA THR A 499 26.31 28.67 18.56
C THR A 499 26.20 29.92 17.67
N LYS A 500 25.60 31.02 18.16
CA LYS A 500 25.48 32.27 17.39
C LYS A 500 26.82 32.99 17.18
N VAL A 501 27.67 33.07 18.21
CA VAL A 501 29.01 33.69 18.08
C VAL A 501 29.92 32.84 17.20
N PHE A 502 29.92 31.53 17.44
CA PHE A 502 30.86 30.63 16.77
C PHE A 502 30.46 30.43 15.31
N SER A 503 29.17 30.34 14.98
CA SER A 503 28.57 30.30 13.62
C SER A 503 29.52 29.94 12.47
N LYS A 504 30.17 30.92 11.82
CA LYS A 504 31.11 30.73 10.68
C LYS A 504 32.28 29.78 10.99
N TYR A 505 32.74 29.76 12.25
CA TYR A 505 33.88 29.00 12.74
C TYR A 505 33.49 27.65 13.38
N MET A 506 32.21 27.28 13.50
CA MET A 506 31.82 26.00 14.12
C MET A 506 32.41 24.79 13.37
N THR A 507 32.44 24.87 12.04
CA THR A 507 33.05 23.86 11.16
C THR A 507 34.52 24.17 10.81
N ALA A 508 35.17 25.14 11.46
CA ALA A 508 36.57 25.45 11.16
C ALA A 508 37.50 24.39 11.77
N ILE A 509 38.45 23.90 10.99
CA ILE A 509 39.45 22.91 11.41
C ILE A 509 40.61 23.62 12.11
N VAL A 510 40.96 23.18 13.32
CA VAL A 510 42.13 23.67 14.05
C VAL A 510 43.36 22.83 13.71
N VAL A 511 44.45 23.51 13.35
CA VAL A 511 45.70 22.90 12.85
C VAL A 511 46.90 23.46 13.64
N ALA A 512 47.96 22.68 13.80
CA ALA A 512 49.18 23.13 14.46
C ALA A 512 49.87 24.29 13.71
N THR A 513 50.20 24.12 12.42
CA THR A 513 51.03 25.08 11.67
C THR A 513 50.37 25.57 10.37
N GLU A 514 50.81 26.73 9.90
CA GLU A 514 50.31 27.36 8.67
C GLU A 514 50.73 26.57 7.41
N LYS A 515 51.90 25.91 7.44
CA LYS A 515 52.33 24.94 6.41
C LYS A 515 51.38 23.74 6.31
N THR A 516 51.06 23.10 7.44
CA THR A 516 50.15 21.93 7.44
C THR A 516 48.74 22.31 6.99
N ALA A 517 48.26 23.53 7.32
CA ALA A 517 47.02 24.06 6.76
C ALA A 517 47.08 24.23 5.22
N ARG A 518 48.16 24.78 4.66
CA ARG A 518 48.36 24.88 3.20
C ARG A 518 48.38 23.52 2.50
N ASP A 519 49.00 22.51 3.10
CA ASP A 519 49.05 21.16 2.55
C ASP A 519 47.67 20.46 2.64
N CYS A 520 46.91 20.64 3.73
CA CYS A 520 45.51 20.21 3.83
C CYS A 520 44.61 20.88 2.76
N ILE A 521 44.80 22.18 2.50
CA ILE A 521 44.08 22.90 1.43
C ILE A 521 44.44 22.36 0.04
N ARG A 522 45.68 21.87 -0.17
CA ARG A 522 46.06 21.20 -1.43
C ARG A 522 45.31 19.87 -1.58
N PHE A 523 45.22 19.07 -0.53
CA PHE A 523 44.45 17.82 -0.49
C PHE A 523 42.96 18.05 -0.79
N LEU A 524 42.31 19.02 -0.13
CA LEU A 524 40.90 19.37 -0.42
C LEU A 524 40.67 19.72 -1.90
N LYS A 525 41.63 20.41 -2.54
CA LYS A 525 41.55 20.76 -3.97
C LYS A 525 41.73 19.56 -4.91
N GLN A 526 42.47 18.52 -4.49
CA GLN A 526 42.63 17.28 -5.24
C GLN A 526 41.34 16.45 -5.19
N GLU A 527 40.76 16.29 -4.01
CA GLU A 527 39.47 15.61 -3.78
C GLU A 527 38.24 16.41 -4.23
N ARG A 528 38.43 17.60 -4.81
CA ARG A 528 37.38 18.54 -5.26
C ARG A 528 36.36 18.88 -4.17
N ALA A 529 36.81 18.92 -2.92
CA ALA A 529 36.01 19.21 -1.74
C ALA A 529 35.59 20.69 -1.66
N GLU A 530 34.57 20.97 -0.85
CA GLU A 530 34.16 22.35 -0.57
C GLU A 530 35.23 23.12 0.25
N PRO A 531 35.38 24.45 0.06
CA PRO A 531 36.38 25.22 0.79
C PRO A 531 36.06 25.32 2.29
N GLU A 532 36.87 24.67 3.14
CA GLU A 532 36.78 24.80 4.60
C GLU A 532 37.73 25.87 5.17
N THR A 533 37.41 26.35 6.38
CA THR A 533 38.22 27.35 7.09
C THR A 533 39.21 26.66 8.03
N PHE A 534 40.50 26.90 7.86
CA PHE A 534 41.55 26.38 8.73
C PHE A 534 42.05 27.47 9.70
N LEU A 535 42.28 27.09 10.96
CA LEU A 535 42.82 27.95 12.01
C LEU A 535 44.15 27.37 12.51
N ALA A 536 45.26 27.89 12.01
CA ALA A 536 46.61 27.48 12.38
C ALA A 536 47.05 28.14 13.70
N LEU A 537 47.35 27.34 14.74
CA LEU A 537 47.67 27.82 16.09
C LEU A 537 48.93 28.72 16.15
N ASP A 538 49.90 28.45 15.29
CA ASP A 538 51.18 29.14 15.19
C ASP A 538 51.06 30.57 14.62
N TYR A 539 50.20 30.74 13.59
CA TYR A 539 50.03 32.01 12.85
C TYR A 539 48.80 32.82 13.29
N LEU A 540 48.16 32.44 14.40
CA LEU A 540 46.93 33.10 14.85
C LEU A 540 47.24 34.39 15.63
N ASP A 541 47.09 35.55 14.99
CA ASP A 541 47.12 36.85 15.67
C ASP A 541 45.87 36.99 16.57
N VAL A 542 46.09 37.08 17.89
CA VAL A 542 45.04 37.16 18.91
C VAL A 542 45.18 38.48 19.66
N LYS A 543 44.23 39.39 19.43
CA LYS A 543 44.15 40.65 20.19
C LYS A 543 43.88 40.34 21.67
N PRO A 544 44.60 40.97 22.62
CA PRO A 544 44.45 40.66 24.04
C PRO A 544 43.03 40.95 24.54
N ILE A 545 42.55 40.10 25.46
CA ILE A 545 41.30 40.32 26.18
C ILE A 545 41.41 41.63 26.99
N ASN A 546 40.38 42.46 26.95
CA ASN A 546 40.24 43.55 27.91
C ASN A 546 39.57 43.01 29.19
N GLU A 547 40.37 42.68 30.20
CA GLU A 547 39.87 42.01 31.42
C GLU A 547 38.86 42.87 32.21
N LYS A 548 38.89 44.19 32.05
CA LYS A 548 37.91 45.13 32.64
C LYS A 548 36.46 44.84 32.23
N LEU A 549 36.25 44.10 31.13
CA LEU A 549 34.93 43.67 30.69
C LEU A 549 34.29 42.59 31.59
N ARG A 550 35.07 41.96 32.49
CA ARG A 550 34.54 41.05 33.53
C ARG A 550 33.86 41.78 34.69
N GLU A 551 34.08 43.07 34.86
CA GLU A 551 33.50 43.89 35.94
C GLU A 551 32.06 44.34 35.64
N ILE A 552 31.59 44.15 34.39
CA ILE A 552 30.27 44.59 33.93
C ILE A 552 29.17 43.68 34.49
N LYS A 553 28.46 44.18 35.50
CA LYS A 553 27.29 43.51 36.10
C LYS A 553 26.24 43.19 35.03
N GLY A 554 25.72 41.96 35.04
CA GLY A 554 24.73 41.45 34.08
C GLY A 554 25.30 40.78 32.82
N ALA A 555 26.62 40.83 32.60
CA ALA A 555 27.30 40.18 31.48
C ALA A 555 28.39 39.20 31.93
N LYS A 556 28.73 38.24 31.07
CA LYS A 556 29.89 37.34 31.22
C LYS A 556 30.68 37.29 29.92
N MET A 557 32.01 37.18 30.01
CA MET A 557 32.87 36.99 28.83
C MET A 557 32.59 35.63 28.18
N MET A 558 32.40 35.59 26.85
CA MET A 558 32.14 34.35 26.11
C MET A 558 33.29 33.32 26.27
N VAL A 559 34.53 33.80 26.38
CA VAL A 559 35.73 32.97 26.62
C VAL A 559 35.66 32.23 27.97
N ASP A 560 34.93 32.76 28.96
CA ASP A 560 34.75 32.13 30.28
C ASP A 560 33.46 31.27 30.34
N VAL A 561 32.70 31.18 29.26
CA VAL A 561 31.44 30.41 29.12
C VAL A 561 31.63 29.10 28.34
N VAL A 562 32.75 28.96 27.62
CA VAL A 562 33.10 27.79 26.81
C VAL A 562 34.30 27.06 27.42
N GLN A 563 34.16 25.75 27.61
CA GLN A 563 35.21 24.86 28.12
C GLN A 563 36.03 24.26 26.97
N THR A 564 37.35 24.17 27.14
CA THR A 564 38.26 23.43 26.24
C THR A 564 39.09 22.40 26.99
N PRO A 565 39.43 21.25 26.36
CA PRO A 565 40.28 20.23 26.95
C PRO A 565 41.78 20.60 26.93
N PHE A 566 42.22 21.50 26.04
CA PHE A 566 43.63 21.85 25.84
C PHE A 566 43.88 23.35 25.95
N ALA A 567 44.98 23.75 26.59
CA ALA A 567 45.35 25.16 26.78
C ALA A 567 45.64 25.94 25.48
N PRO A 568 46.31 25.40 24.44
CA PRO A 568 46.54 26.11 23.18
C PRO A 568 45.25 26.54 22.46
N LEU A 569 44.17 25.74 22.59
CA LEU A 569 42.85 26.07 22.02
C LEU A 569 42.23 27.33 22.62
N LYS A 570 42.69 27.79 23.79
CA LYS A 570 42.24 29.04 24.39
C LYS A 570 42.56 30.25 23.49
N LYS A 571 43.67 30.22 22.74
CA LYS A 571 43.98 31.21 21.69
C LYS A 571 42.92 31.23 20.58
N VAL A 572 42.45 30.06 20.16
CA VAL A 572 41.41 29.91 19.12
C VAL A 572 40.08 30.47 19.60
N ILE A 573 39.68 30.16 20.84
CA ILE A 573 38.46 30.72 21.42
C ILE A 573 38.57 32.23 21.65
N GLN A 574 39.74 32.74 22.03
CA GLN A 574 40.00 34.18 22.11
C GLN A 574 39.86 34.88 20.75
N PHE A 575 40.35 34.26 19.67
CA PHE A 575 40.18 34.77 18.30
C PHE A 575 38.71 34.75 17.85
N VAL A 576 38.01 33.62 18.02
CA VAL A 576 36.63 33.43 17.55
C VAL A 576 35.60 34.23 18.39
N SER A 577 35.82 34.34 19.70
CA SER A 577 34.91 35.06 20.61
C SER A 577 35.24 36.54 20.75
N GLY A 578 36.53 36.90 20.59
CA GLY A 578 37.05 38.24 20.87
C GLY A 578 36.70 38.76 22.26
N ASN A 579 36.55 40.08 22.35
CA ASN A 579 35.94 40.77 23.49
C ASN A 579 34.39 40.72 23.36
N GLY A 580 33.84 39.51 23.31
CA GLY A 580 32.41 39.21 23.19
C GLY A 580 31.77 38.86 24.54
N LEU A 581 30.63 39.49 24.84
CA LEU A 581 29.89 39.37 26.08
C LEU A 581 28.57 38.62 25.90
N VAL A 582 28.23 37.73 26.84
CA VAL A 582 26.94 37.05 26.95
C VAL A 582 26.13 37.71 28.06
N CYS A 583 24.93 38.18 27.74
CA CYS A 583 24.01 38.84 28.67
C CYS A 583 22.74 37.98 28.82
N GLU A 584 22.07 38.02 29.97
CA GLU A 584 20.94 37.12 30.21
C GLU A 584 19.66 37.57 29.47
N THR A 585 19.39 38.88 29.38
CA THR A 585 18.27 39.42 28.57
C THR A 585 18.71 40.22 27.33
N ILE A 586 17.80 40.33 26.35
CA ILE A 586 17.97 41.16 25.14
C ILE A 586 18.08 42.66 25.48
N LYS A 587 17.40 43.12 26.55
CA LYS A 587 17.44 44.52 27.00
C LYS A 587 18.83 44.89 27.52
N GLU A 588 19.42 44.05 28.36
CA GLU A 588 20.79 44.22 28.86
C GLU A 588 21.81 44.13 27.72
N ALA A 589 21.67 43.15 26.82
CA ALA A 589 22.54 43.01 25.65
C ALA A 589 22.57 44.27 24.78
N LYS A 590 21.39 44.87 24.50
CA LYS A 590 21.26 46.13 23.75
C LYS A 590 21.88 47.31 24.52
N HIS A 591 21.57 47.44 25.81
CA HIS A 591 22.08 48.53 26.65
C HIS A 591 23.61 48.51 26.75
N ILE A 592 24.22 47.33 26.92
CA ILE A 592 25.67 47.17 26.99
C ILE A 592 26.34 47.34 25.61
N ALA A 593 25.63 47.07 24.51
CA ALA A 593 26.12 47.33 23.15
C ALA A 593 26.15 48.82 22.78
N PHE A 594 25.11 49.60 23.13
CA PHE A 594 24.88 50.94 22.59
C PHE A 594 24.80 52.08 23.63
N ASP A 595 24.32 51.81 24.85
CA ASP A 595 23.91 52.83 25.83
C ASP A 595 24.89 52.99 27.01
N GLY A 596 26.02 52.27 26.98
CA GLY A 596 26.98 52.18 28.09
C GLY A 596 27.65 53.53 28.47
N PRO A 597 28.00 53.74 29.76
CA PRO A 597 28.41 55.04 30.32
C PRO A 597 29.82 55.53 29.91
N VAL A 598 30.55 54.82 29.04
CA VAL A 598 31.93 55.17 28.65
C VAL A 598 31.95 56.22 27.52
N ARG A 599 31.10 57.25 27.63
CA ARG A 599 30.82 58.23 26.56
C ARG A 599 31.48 59.60 26.77
N PHE A 600 32.20 59.78 27.88
CA PHE A 600 32.58 61.12 28.39
C PHE A 600 34.09 61.43 28.49
N ILE A 601 34.97 60.56 28.01
CA ILE A 601 36.43 60.78 28.09
C ILE A 601 37.04 60.87 26.69
N TRP A 602 37.47 62.10 26.34
CA TRP A 602 38.39 62.48 25.25
C TRP A 602 37.94 62.37 23.79
N PHE A 603 37.23 63.42 23.34
CA PHE A 603 37.48 64.32 22.18
C PHE A 603 37.96 63.80 20.79
N TYR A 604 38.29 62.52 20.60
CA TYR A 604 38.50 61.90 19.29
C TYR A 604 37.37 60.91 19.00
N PHE A 605 36.99 60.81 17.72
CA PHE A 605 35.68 60.31 17.28
C PHE A 605 35.55 58.76 17.27
N ILE A 606 35.93 58.09 18.37
CA ILE A 606 36.00 56.63 18.49
C ILE A 606 34.90 56.11 19.43
N PHE A 607 33.76 55.73 18.85
CA PHE A 607 32.69 55.04 19.58
C PHE A 607 33.11 53.60 19.94
N PHE A 608 33.30 53.32 21.23
CA PHE A 608 33.61 51.97 21.73
C PHE A 608 32.35 51.09 21.84
N PHE A 609 31.86 50.59 20.72
CA PHE A 609 30.81 49.56 20.70
C PHE A 609 31.36 48.19 21.16
N PHE A 610 30.58 47.48 21.98
CA PHE A 610 30.89 46.11 22.42
C PHE A 610 30.11 45.08 21.61
N GLN A 611 30.65 43.86 21.52
CA GLN A 611 29.96 42.74 20.89
C GLN A 611 29.20 42.00 21.98
N THR A 612 27.87 41.98 21.90
CA THR A 612 27.02 41.36 22.94
C THR A 612 26.06 40.34 22.33
N VAL A 613 25.74 39.29 23.09
CA VAL A 613 24.79 38.24 22.70
C VAL A 613 23.83 37.97 23.85
N ALA A 614 22.54 37.97 23.56
CA ALA A 614 21.50 37.55 24.51
C ALA A 614 21.30 36.03 24.47
N LEU A 615 20.74 35.44 25.53
CA LEU A 615 20.49 33.99 25.60
C LEU A 615 19.58 33.45 24.49
N ASP A 616 18.66 34.25 23.93
CA ASP A 616 17.84 33.88 22.74
C ASP A 616 18.61 34.03 21.40
N GLY A 617 19.93 34.20 21.43
CA GLY A 617 20.78 34.14 20.23
C GLY A 617 20.71 35.37 19.34
N THR A 618 20.20 36.50 19.85
CA THR A 618 20.35 37.80 19.19
C THR A 618 21.77 38.34 19.44
N LEU A 619 22.50 38.59 18.36
CA LEU A 619 23.88 39.10 18.35
C LEU A 619 23.91 40.56 17.91
N PHE A 620 24.58 41.39 18.70
CA PHE A 620 24.93 42.78 18.38
C PHE A 620 26.43 42.87 18.11
N LEU A 621 26.82 43.36 16.93
CA LEU A 621 28.21 43.52 16.52
C LEU A 621 28.69 44.97 16.71
N LYS A 622 30.00 45.14 16.87
CA LYS A 622 30.66 46.46 17.03
C LYS A 622 30.49 47.40 15.83
N SER A 623 30.10 46.87 14.69
CA SER A 623 29.74 47.60 13.47
C SER A 623 28.28 48.10 13.44
N GLY A 624 27.53 47.91 14.53
CA GLY A 624 26.09 48.24 14.62
C GLY A 624 25.17 47.19 13.99
N VAL A 625 25.71 46.16 13.34
CA VAL A 625 24.93 45.07 12.73
C VAL A 625 24.26 44.22 13.81
N ILE A 626 22.96 43.99 13.67
CA ILE A 626 22.13 43.15 14.55
C ILE A 626 21.77 41.87 13.77
N SER A 627 21.93 40.69 14.39
CA SER A 627 21.60 39.41 13.77
C SER A 627 20.77 38.53 14.70
N GLY A 628 19.51 38.27 14.31
CA GLY A 628 18.56 37.39 15.01
C GLY A 628 18.41 36.00 14.36
N GLY A 629 17.24 35.38 14.57
CA GLY A 629 16.86 34.07 14.00
C GLY A 629 16.95 32.92 15.01
N SER A 630 15.98 32.81 15.92
CA SER A 630 16.02 31.85 17.04
C SER A 630 15.30 30.51 16.80
N SER A 631 14.66 30.31 15.64
CA SER A 631 14.18 28.97 15.18
C SER A 631 15.36 28.09 14.78
N ASP A 632 16.04 28.48 13.70
CA ASP A 632 17.06 27.70 13.00
C ASP A 632 18.29 27.52 13.89
N LEU A 633 18.58 28.53 14.72
CA LEU A 633 19.62 28.49 15.73
C LEU A 633 19.28 27.50 16.87
N ARG A 634 18.00 27.30 17.23
CA ARG A 634 17.59 26.26 18.19
C ARG A 634 17.74 24.86 17.59
N PHE A 635 17.52 24.69 16.29
CA PHE A 635 17.83 23.44 15.59
C PHE A 635 19.34 23.19 15.50
N LYS A 636 20.12 24.16 15.00
CA LYS A 636 21.59 24.03 14.92
C LYS A 636 22.25 23.91 16.28
N ALA A 637 21.65 24.42 17.37
CA ALA A 637 22.11 24.15 18.74
C ALA A 637 21.98 22.66 19.15
N ARG A 638 21.04 21.88 18.61
CA ARG A 638 20.90 20.45 18.96
C ARG A 638 22.10 19.58 18.55
N CYS A 639 23.02 20.08 17.72
CA CYS A 639 24.26 19.37 17.39
C CYS A 639 25.17 19.11 18.61
N TRP A 640 25.00 19.86 19.71
CA TRP A 640 25.73 19.64 20.96
C TRP A 640 25.14 18.49 21.83
N ASP A 641 23.99 17.91 21.44
CA ASP A 641 23.22 16.94 22.24
C ASP A 641 23.26 15.49 21.68
N ASP A 642 24.41 15.04 21.18
CA ASP A 642 24.62 13.70 20.57
C ASP A 642 24.06 12.52 21.40
N LYS A 643 24.08 12.63 22.73
CA LYS A 643 23.55 11.61 23.67
C LYS A 643 22.03 11.46 23.60
N GLU A 644 21.29 12.50 23.22
CA GLU A 644 19.85 12.45 22.98
C GLU A 644 19.57 11.81 21.61
N MET A 645 20.34 12.20 20.58
CA MET A 645 20.23 11.63 19.23
C MET A 645 20.53 10.12 19.18
N ASN A 646 21.53 9.62 19.93
CA ASN A 646 21.86 8.19 19.93
C ASN A 646 20.78 7.34 20.60
N LYS A 647 20.19 7.80 21.72
CA LYS A 647 19.04 7.12 22.35
C LYS A 647 17.83 6.97 21.42
N MET A 648 17.61 7.93 20.52
CA MET A 648 16.52 7.85 19.53
C MET A 648 16.84 6.86 18.39
N LYS A 649 18.12 6.68 18.02
CA LYS A 649 18.54 5.60 17.11
C LYS A 649 18.34 4.22 17.75
N GLU A 650 18.74 4.06 19.01
CA GLU A 650 18.57 2.82 19.78
C GLU A 650 17.09 2.40 19.87
N LYS A 651 16.19 3.33 20.22
CA LYS A 651 14.73 3.08 20.24
C LYS A 651 14.15 2.73 18.88
N ARG A 652 14.60 3.39 17.81
CA ARG A 652 14.22 3.03 16.43
C ARG A 652 14.61 1.59 16.12
N ASP A 653 15.83 1.18 16.50
CA ASP A 653 16.35 -0.15 16.19
C ASP A 653 15.68 -1.25 17.04
N SER A 654 15.27 -0.97 18.28
CA SER A 654 14.43 -1.90 19.05
C SER A 654 13.04 -2.09 18.42
N LEU A 655 12.35 -1.00 18.03
CA LEU A 655 11.03 -1.08 17.37
C LEU A 655 11.11 -1.79 16.01
N ILE A 656 12.18 -1.56 15.23
CA ILE A 656 12.42 -2.27 13.97
C ILE A 656 12.61 -3.79 14.20
N ASN A 657 13.18 -4.20 15.32
CA ASN A 657 13.35 -5.61 15.66
C ASN A 657 12.05 -6.24 16.20
N GLU A 658 11.32 -5.54 17.08
CA GLU A 658 9.97 -5.94 17.53
C GLU A 658 9.04 -6.15 16.32
N LEU A 659 9.03 -5.22 15.36
CA LEU A 659 8.27 -5.30 14.13
C LEU A 659 8.66 -6.51 13.25
N LYS A 660 9.96 -6.87 13.17
CA LYS A 660 10.40 -8.10 12.47
C LYS A 660 9.85 -9.36 13.13
N ASP A 661 9.83 -9.42 14.47
CA ASP A 661 9.37 -10.59 15.20
C ASP A 661 7.84 -10.73 15.16
N LEU A 662 7.10 -9.63 15.27
CA LEU A 662 5.66 -9.61 15.02
C LEU A 662 5.33 -10.01 13.56
N MET A 663 6.15 -9.60 12.58
CA MET A 663 6.02 -10.07 11.19
C MET A 663 6.29 -11.57 11.02
N LYS A 664 7.11 -12.22 11.87
CA LYS A 664 7.23 -13.68 11.89
C LYS A 664 5.93 -14.33 12.38
N ILE A 665 5.30 -13.78 13.42
CA ILE A 665 4.01 -14.27 13.93
C ILE A 665 2.92 -14.11 12.85
N LYS A 666 2.83 -12.94 12.19
CA LYS A 666 1.87 -12.72 11.11
C LYS A 666 2.05 -13.70 9.93
N ARG A 667 3.26 -14.21 9.65
CA ARG A 667 3.47 -15.23 8.61
C ARG A 667 2.75 -16.56 8.89
N LYS A 668 2.41 -16.87 10.16
CA LYS A 668 1.59 -18.05 10.52
C LYS A 668 0.16 -18.01 9.94
N GLU A 669 -0.25 -16.91 9.30
CA GLU A 669 -1.56 -16.78 8.64
C GLU A 669 -1.73 -17.82 7.50
N THR A 670 -0.64 -18.33 6.90
CA THR A 670 -0.68 -19.48 5.98
C THR A 670 -1.08 -20.77 6.70
N ASP A 671 -0.53 -20.97 7.89
CA ASP A 671 -0.67 -22.18 8.70
C ASP A 671 -2.07 -22.23 9.31
N LEU A 672 -2.60 -21.06 9.67
CA LEU A 672 -4.00 -20.85 10.07
C LEU A 672 -4.97 -21.23 8.94
N LYS A 673 -4.70 -20.80 7.70
CA LYS A 673 -5.50 -21.19 6.52
C LYS A 673 -5.40 -22.70 6.22
N GLN A 674 -4.25 -23.31 6.47
CA GLN A 674 -4.07 -24.76 6.37
C GLN A 674 -4.83 -25.50 7.49
N LEU A 675 -4.87 -24.96 8.71
CA LEU A 675 -5.69 -25.46 9.83
C LEU A 675 -7.17 -25.41 9.51
N TYR A 676 -7.70 -24.28 9.02
CA TYR A 676 -9.10 -24.18 8.57
C TYR A 676 -9.44 -25.25 7.51
N ALA A 677 -8.55 -25.48 6.53
CA ALA A 677 -8.75 -26.51 5.53
C ALA A 677 -8.73 -27.94 6.12
N GLN A 678 -7.87 -28.20 7.11
CA GLN A 678 -7.85 -29.48 7.86
C GLN A 678 -9.13 -29.66 8.67
N CYS A 679 -9.56 -28.65 9.45
CA CYS A 679 -10.80 -28.65 10.21
C CYS A 679 -12.02 -28.91 9.31
N HIS A 680 -12.14 -28.18 8.20
CA HIS A 680 -13.27 -28.34 7.27
C HIS A 680 -13.26 -29.71 6.57
N GLY A 681 -12.09 -30.20 6.17
CA GLY A 681 -11.93 -31.54 5.59
C GLY A 681 -12.32 -32.65 6.56
N THR A 682 -11.84 -32.61 7.81
CA THR A 682 -12.19 -33.58 8.86
C THR A 682 -13.67 -33.50 9.24
N GLN A 683 -14.23 -32.30 9.40
CA GLN A 683 -15.67 -32.11 9.67
C GLN A 683 -16.55 -32.62 8.52
N THR A 684 -16.09 -32.52 7.27
CA THR A 684 -16.79 -33.06 6.10
C THR A 684 -16.76 -34.59 6.09
N ARG A 685 -15.59 -35.21 6.34
CA ARG A 685 -15.46 -36.67 6.49
C ARG A 685 -16.34 -37.20 7.61
N LEU A 686 -16.35 -36.54 8.77
CA LEU A 686 -17.18 -36.86 9.92
C LEU A 686 -18.67 -36.95 9.53
N LYS A 687 -19.20 -35.93 8.83
CA LYS A 687 -20.59 -35.91 8.35
C LYS A 687 -20.89 -37.08 7.41
N TYR A 688 -19.99 -37.38 6.46
CA TYR A 688 -20.17 -38.51 5.55
C TYR A 688 -20.21 -39.85 6.30
N SER A 689 -19.24 -40.13 7.18
CA SER A 689 -19.22 -41.37 7.97
C SER A 689 -20.42 -41.50 8.92
N GLN A 690 -20.89 -40.40 9.52
CA GLN A 690 -22.13 -40.38 10.30
C GLN A 690 -23.35 -40.74 9.43
N SER A 691 -23.45 -40.20 8.21
CA SER A 691 -24.54 -40.53 7.28
C SER A 691 -24.49 -41.97 6.75
N GLU A 692 -23.30 -42.51 6.52
CA GLU A 692 -23.09 -43.92 6.13
C GLU A 692 -23.56 -44.86 7.26
N LEU A 693 -23.14 -44.57 8.50
CA LEU A 693 -23.54 -45.33 9.69
C LEU A 693 -25.05 -45.26 9.94
N GLU A 694 -25.68 -44.09 9.81
CA GLU A 694 -27.13 -43.95 9.90
C GLU A 694 -27.85 -44.82 8.86
N LEU A 695 -27.35 -44.84 7.62
CA LEU A 695 -27.96 -45.58 6.51
C LEU A 695 -27.82 -47.10 6.71
N ILE A 696 -26.65 -47.59 7.14
CA ILE A 696 -26.45 -49.01 7.45
C ILE A 696 -27.34 -49.45 8.62
N LYS A 697 -27.41 -48.66 9.70
CA LYS A 697 -28.26 -48.97 10.87
C LYS A 697 -29.75 -48.93 10.54
N LYS A 698 -30.23 -47.86 9.89
CA LYS A 698 -31.68 -47.61 9.69
C LYS A 698 -32.28 -48.34 8.48
N LYS A 699 -31.50 -48.66 7.44
CA LYS A 699 -31.98 -49.38 6.25
C LYS A 699 -31.42 -50.79 6.13
N HIS A 700 -30.10 -50.95 6.02
CA HIS A 700 -29.52 -52.26 5.65
C HIS A 700 -29.75 -53.33 6.71
N LEU A 701 -29.39 -53.08 7.97
CA LEU A 701 -29.67 -54.02 9.06
C LEU A 701 -31.17 -54.27 9.27
N ALA A 702 -31.99 -53.21 9.22
CA ALA A 702 -33.44 -53.34 9.38
C ALA A 702 -34.06 -54.26 8.31
N ASN A 703 -33.70 -54.07 7.04
CA ASN A 703 -34.16 -54.93 5.94
C ASN A 703 -33.72 -56.39 6.16
N LEU A 704 -32.43 -56.63 6.40
CA LEU A 704 -31.89 -57.98 6.60
C LEU A 704 -32.52 -58.69 7.81
N TYR A 705 -32.84 -57.98 8.88
CA TYR A 705 -33.59 -58.55 10.01
C TYR A 705 -35.02 -58.95 9.63
N THR A 706 -35.73 -58.17 8.81
CA THR A 706 -37.06 -58.58 8.30
C THR A 706 -37.00 -59.71 7.29
N GLU A 707 -35.92 -59.81 6.51
CA GLU A 707 -35.70 -60.87 5.52
C GLU A 707 -35.37 -62.19 6.22
N LYS A 708 -34.43 -62.18 7.16
CA LYS A 708 -34.14 -63.31 8.04
C LYS A 708 -35.42 -63.84 8.72
N SER A 709 -36.22 -62.95 9.31
CA SER A 709 -37.46 -63.36 10.02
C SER A 709 -38.49 -64.01 9.10
N LYS A 710 -38.58 -63.60 7.82
CA LYS A 710 -39.42 -64.28 6.83
C LYS A 710 -38.89 -65.68 6.52
N LEU A 711 -37.61 -65.82 6.23
CA LEU A 711 -36.97 -67.10 5.93
C LEU A 711 -37.08 -68.09 7.12
N GLU A 712 -36.93 -67.62 8.36
CA GLU A 712 -37.17 -68.44 9.56
C GLU A 712 -38.64 -68.92 9.65
N SER A 713 -39.61 -68.09 9.26
CA SER A 713 -41.03 -68.51 9.21
C SER A 713 -41.32 -69.47 8.04
N GLU A 714 -40.64 -69.32 6.90
CA GLU A 714 -40.74 -70.25 5.77
C GLU A 714 -40.12 -71.61 6.11
N LEU A 715 -39.01 -71.62 6.85
CA LEU A 715 -38.36 -72.84 7.33
C LEU A 715 -39.31 -73.69 8.18
N VAL A 716 -39.95 -73.10 9.19
CA VAL A 716 -40.93 -73.80 10.07
C VAL A 716 -42.12 -74.36 9.27
N ASN A 717 -42.58 -73.63 8.26
CA ASN A 717 -43.63 -74.10 7.35
C ASN A 717 -43.16 -75.28 6.46
N ILE A 718 -41.90 -75.31 6.06
CA ILE A 718 -41.31 -76.43 5.30
C ILE A 718 -41.03 -77.64 6.21
N GLU A 719 -40.64 -77.43 7.46
CA GLU A 719 -40.43 -78.48 8.46
C GLU A 719 -41.72 -79.25 8.77
N SER A 720 -42.80 -78.54 9.12
CA SER A 720 -44.11 -79.18 9.36
C SER A 720 -44.61 -79.97 8.13
N GLN A 721 -44.42 -79.44 6.91
CA GLN A 721 -44.71 -80.18 5.69
C GLN A 721 -43.77 -81.37 5.44
N HIS A 722 -42.54 -81.34 5.94
CA HIS A 722 -41.60 -82.45 5.81
C HIS A 722 -42.01 -83.61 6.73
N ASP A 723 -42.38 -83.31 7.96
CA ASP A 723 -42.72 -84.33 8.97
C ASP A 723 -44.05 -85.04 8.65
N MET A 724 -45.09 -84.30 8.24
CA MET A 724 -46.37 -84.88 7.78
C MET A 724 -46.20 -85.89 6.61
N ILE A 725 -45.27 -85.63 5.70
CA ILE A 725 -44.98 -86.55 4.58
C ILE A 725 -44.11 -87.73 5.05
N ASN A 726 -43.24 -87.50 6.04
CA ASN A 726 -42.34 -88.52 6.58
C ASN A 726 -43.11 -89.61 7.35
N GLU A 727 -44.14 -89.21 8.12
CA GLU A 727 -45.11 -90.12 8.73
C GLU A 727 -45.87 -90.94 7.67
N GLY A 728 -46.35 -90.28 6.61
CA GLY A 728 -47.02 -90.95 5.48
C GLY A 728 -46.15 -91.99 4.77
N VAL A 729 -44.83 -91.75 4.68
CA VAL A 729 -43.87 -92.73 4.13
C VAL A 729 -43.61 -93.90 5.08
N ALA A 730 -43.58 -93.67 6.41
CA ALA A 730 -43.46 -94.76 7.38
C ALA A 730 -44.62 -95.76 7.25
N GLN A 731 -45.86 -95.26 7.27
CA GLN A 731 -47.09 -96.07 7.14
C GLN A 731 -47.21 -96.83 5.80
N ARG A 732 -46.54 -96.36 4.73
CA ARG A 732 -46.47 -97.09 3.45
C ARG A 732 -45.39 -98.17 3.44
N LYS A 733 -44.28 -97.98 4.17
CA LYS A 733 -43.19 -98.97 4.25
C LYS A 733 -43.60 -100.23 4.99
N GLU A 734 -44.33 -100.09 6.09
CA GLU A 734 -44.92 -101.22 6.83
C GLU A 734 -45.80 -102.08 5.91
N LYS A 735 -46.70 -101.45 5.15
CA LYS A 735 -47.55 -102.13 4.16
C LYS A 735 -46.76 -102.79 3.03
N ILE A 736 -45.67 -102.18 2.56
CA ILE A 736 -44.78 -102.81 1.57
C ILE A 736 -44.09 -104.04 2.16
N GLN A 737 -43.70 -104.01 3.43
CA GLN A 737 -43.10 -105.15 4.11
C GLN A 737 -44.10 -106.31 4.25
N GLU A 738 -45.33 -106.06 4.71
CA GLU A 738 -46.41 -107.07 4.73
C GLU A 738 -46.66 -107.72 3.36
N PHE A 739 -46.62 -106.94 2.27
CA PHE A 739 -46.80 -107.44 0.91
C PHE A 739 -45.57 -108.19 0.37
N GLN A 740 -44.40 -108.00 0.96
CA GLN A 740 -43.16 -108.63 0.52
C GLN A 740 -42.86 -109.92 1.30
N GLU A 741 -43.28 -110.01 2.56
CA GLU A 741 -43.34 -111.25 3.33
C GLU A 741 -44.25 -112.26 2.61
N LYS A 742 -45.45 -111.84 2.18
CA LYS A 742 -46.39 -112.61 1.33
C LYS A 742 -45.88 -112.99 -0.07
N ILE A 743 -44.69 -112.51 -0.49
CA ILE A 743 -43.99 -112.96 -1.71
C ILE A 743 -42.90 -113.99 -1.39
N ASN A 744 -42.29 -113.93 -0.20
CA ASN A 744 -41.29 -114.89 0.23
C ASN A 744 -41.91 -116.24 0.66
N GLU A 745 -43.22 -116.29 0.88
CA GLU A 745 -44.01 -117.49 1.16
C GLU A 745 -44.42 -118.31 -0.10
N VAL A 746 -44.02 -117.90 -1.32
CA VAL A 746 -44.57 -118.39 -2.63
C VAL A 746 -43.51 -118.91 -3.62
#